data_AF-A0A8J2S1A0-F1
#
_entry.id   AF-A0A8J2S1A0-F1
#
_cell.length_a   1.000
_cell.length_b   1.000
_cell.length_c   1.000
_cell.angle_alpha   90.00
_cell.angle_beta   90.00
_cell.angle_gamma   90.00
#
_symmetry.space_group_name_H-M   'P 1'
#
loop_
_entity.id
_entity.type
_entity.pdbx_description
1 polymer ?
#
loop_
_entity_poly.entity_id
_entity_poly.type
_entity_poly.pdbx_seq_one_letter_code
_entity_poly.pdbx_strand_id
1 'polypeptide(L)'
;MKVNIAELRDVLRKVEDVEQKNFEFAVGLLASEENILPMFNIEGLGTIPVPVSIKDLNRLKKMSEYAFCCHKNTEMDRFKPPGKVKKTSWRLDAAHIIRHGNCAETFFRQTVFSLAKAGLRQLGISDTELPLIEVLPNGMLICERGGYAPIHFQCDNEREPELFGLMTIQIPVKNGYEGGILKVNHQGRSRMFDNSNNSKKSFYTNIFYAGCEHELTEVISGWRLVFTFSLIWKWPRQHFVPIPADNYLLFAAKEIERILSPWRLPCSQRCLAIPLEHNYTAANLSFSGLKGRDRLTASLLRSINFIDLHLAIVHRKLKPSTISSTENSMLEPEMEEEYRIGCWVASLTNSPFPFQGLEIDFDSEIVYPMFPRSPSNLDNTESRSLNLTDHELESSMEFIYCQALLVVWRKTSTIDLACRYGFVGALDLLENLSRTMPSEEVLFVLGRTVTFCCANPRLVWCNSSYTNRKSPPLPGQLTYRLLQLCIDLDSPEQGLILLNLIANDLPASPTKTSPWDNQSEAAAPMEIEGLRNNQVAVALAKLIARAGWDSCKEAVSHFLIPARIAQQMEPLTVLVTSLLDNGLHKIAAEIADTLCPILFASPSCWNSSTFNTAAEMIIRLEEWSESSNTQRTGDYLTLAQSIETGFLCSVIVYVHKKLMQSIKKTSRSEDFYRELCQILVQQDVVSVRHVSEKNEPIVIDVLKCFLWLNNHDIIQEFVKKVTMPTEGNNDCLQALLASAGVRKASLSTEHGKQILQILIDSRLQELSLLQPPVFSWEQLEAEMPNCPEVEFFLRSSELKTTFSQKFLDVSQARIWAVATFGSGLELLHSPDSQFFANHRYSITVHVKKIAGGSAVCEIVKNRRMYEYDVRQFQSKQQEIAELIKCRTEISDEPSARLHKRVKFTFS
;
A
#
# COMPACT_ATOMS: atom_id res chain seq x y z
N MET A 1 -21.57 -20.62 32.92
CA MET A 1 -20.69 -21.82 32.97
C MET A 1 -19.45 -21.52 32.16
N LYS A 2 -18.26 -21.76 32.70
CA LYS A 2 -16.98 -21.64 31.97
C LYS A 2 -16.57 -22.99 31.39
N VAL A 3 -15.75 -23.00 30.34
CA VAL A 3 -15.15 -24.23 29.83
C VAL A 3 -14.16 -24.77 30.85
N ASN A 4 -14.18 -26.10 31.07
CA ASN A 4 -13.20 -26.76 31.94
C ASN A 4 -11.89 -27.00 31.19
N ILE A 5 -10.93 -26.08 31.34
CA ILE A 5 -9.64 -26.14 30.65
C ILE A 5 -8.82 -27.38 31.03
N ALA A 6 -8.89 -27.81 32.30
CA ALA A 6 -8.15 -28.99 32.75
C ALA A 6 -8.65 -30.26 32.06
N GLU A 7 -9.96 -30.40 31.94
CA GLU A 7 -10.58 -31.54 31.25
C GLU A 7 -10.31 -31.52 29.74
N LEU A 8 -10.34 -30.35 29.11
CA LEU A 8 -9.94 -30.20 27.70
C LEU A 8 -8.49 -30.63 27.49
N ARG A 9 -7.57 -30.17 28.36
CA ARG A 9 -6.16 -30.53 28.34
C ARG A 9 -5.96 -32.04 28.48
N ASP A 10 -6.69 -32.69 29.38
CA ASP A 10 -6.57 -34.13 29.61
C ASP A 10 -7.05 -34.95 28.40
N VAL A 11 -8.12 -34.52 27.73
CA VAL A 11 -8.59 -35.19 26.51
C VAL A 11 -7.60 -35.01 25.36
N LEU A 12 -7.09 -33.79 25.14
CA LEU A 12 -6.10 -33.53 24.10
C LEU A 12 -4.82 -34.35 24.32
N ARG A 13 -4.28 -34.39 25.55
CA ARG A 13 -3.12 -35.23 25.89
C ARG A 13 -3.36 -36.72 25.64
N LYS A 14 -4.53 -37.25 26.03
CA LYS A 14 -4.87 -38.66 25.77
C LYS A 14 -4.85 -38.98 24.28
N VAL A 15 -5.38 -38.08 23.45
CA VAL A 15 -5.38 -38.26 22.00
C VAL A 15 -3.97 -38.21 21.45
N GLU A 16 -3.19 -37.22 21.87
CA GLU A 16 -1.79 -37.06 21.49
C GLU A 16 -0.92 -38.28 21.85
N ASP A 17 -1.18 -38.91 23.00
CA ASP A 17 -0.47 -40.11 23.46
C ASP A 17 -0.87 -41.37 22.68
N VAL A 18 -2.17 -41.56 22.41
CA VAL A 18 -2.67 -42.70 21.61
C VAL A 18 -2.18 -42.61 20.17
N GLU A 19 -2.21 -41.42 19.59
CA GLU A 19 -1.81 -41.16 18.19
C GLU A 19 -0.31 -40.93 18.02
N GLN A 20 0.51 -41.08 19.08
CA GLN A 20 1.93 -40.77 19.05
C GLN A 20 2.68 -41.44 17.88
N LYS A 21 2.34 -42.70 17.56
CA LYS A 21 2.98 -43.48 16.48
C LYS A 21 2.60 -43.00 15.07
N ASN A 22 1.48 -42.30 14.94
CA ASN A 22 0.96 -41.79 13.66
C ASN A 22 1.38 -40.34 13.40
N PHE A 23 1.86 -39.62 14.42
CA PHE A 23 2.29 -38.21 14.35
C PHE A 23 3.66 -38.03 15.03
N GLU A 24 4.63 -38.87 14.65
CA GLU A 24 6.02 -38.71 15.09
C GLU A 24 6.61 -37.41 14.52
N PHE A 25 7.57 -36.81 15.23
CA PHE A 25 8.31 -35.65 14.72
C PHE A 25 9.54 -36.05 13.89
N ALA A 26 10.01 -37.28 14.07
CA ALA A 26 11.15 -37.87 13.37
C ALA A 26 11.02 -39.39 13.27
N VAL A 27 11.33 -39.94 12.10
CA VAL A 27 11.15 -41.36 11.78
C VAL A 27 12.41 -41.88 11.08
N GLY A 28 12.88 -43.06 11.50
CA GLY A 28 14.01 -43.76 10.90
C GLY A 28 13.57 -45.13 10.38
N LEU A 29 13.95 -45.46 9.15
CA LEU A 29 13.56 -46.70 8.47
C LEU A 29 14.76 -47.36 7.80
N LEU A 30 14.88 -48.68 7.97
CA LEU A 30 15.74 -49.51 7.15
C LEU A 30 15.06 -49.72 5.81
N ALA A 31 15.76 -49.46 4.71
CA ALA A 31 15.21 -49.70 3.39
C ALA A 31 15.14 -51.22 3.10
N SER A 32 14.00 -51.68 2.59
CA SER A 32 13.66 -53.12 2.47
C SER A 32 14.38 -53.87 1.35
N GLU A 33 15.13 -53.18 0.48
CA GLU A 33 15.82 -53.76 -0.67
C GLU A 33 17.33 -53.61 -0.55
N GLU A 34 18.08 -54.71 -0.72
CA GLU A 34 19.53 -54.64 -0.91
C GLU A 34 19.84 -54.04 -2.29
N ASN A 35 20.72 -53.03 -2.36
CA ASN A 35 21.19 -52.37 -3.60
C ASN A 35 20.20 -51.43 -4.33
N ILE A 36 19.42 -50.64 -3.59
CA ILE A 36 18.53 -49.60 -4.14
C ILE A 36 19.21 -48.65 -5.14
N LEU A 37 20.47 -48.32 -4.92
CA LEU A 37 21.27 -47.46 -5.78
C LEU A 37 22.62 -48.15 -6.04
N PRO A 38 22.81 -48.83 -7.19
CA PRO A 38 24.05 -49.56 -7.46
C PRO A 38 25.23 -48.63 -7.78
N MET A 39 24.95 -47.44 -8.31
CA MET A 39 25.93 -46.41 -8.64
C MET A 39 25.24 -45.06 -8.85
N PHE A 40 25.99 -43.97 -8.68
CA PHE A 40 25.53 -42.62 -9.01
C PHE A 40 26.63 -41.83 -9.74
N ASN A 41 26.22 -40.81 -10.48
CA ASN A 41 27.12 -40.01 -11.32
C ASN A 41 27.30 -38.62 -10.73
N ILE A 42 28.55 -38.15 -10.68
CA ILE A 42 28.89 -36.79 -10.25
C ILE A 42 29.58 -36.07 -11.40
N GLU A 43 29.16 -34.85 -11.68
CA GLU A 43 29.78 -34.00 -12.70
C GLU A 43 31.28 -33.84 -12.41
N GLY A 44 32.13 -34.05 -13.43
CA GLY A 44 33.59 -34.00 -13.29
C GLY A 44 34.26 -35.24 -12.64
N LEU A 45 33.53 -36.11 -11.93
CA LEU A 45 34.08 -37.36 -11.36
C LEU A 45 33.59 -38.64 -12.07
N GLY A 46 32.49 -38.57 -12.83
CA GLY A 46 31.90 -39.73 -13.48
C GLY A 46 31.18 -40.65 -12.49
N THR A 47 31.11 -41.93 -12.83
CA THR A 47 30.32 -42.94 -12.10
C THR A 47 31.02 -43.43 -10.83
N ILE A 48 30.28 -43.42 -9.72
CA ILE A 48 30.71 -43.89 -8.40
C ILE A 48 29.87 -45.11 -8.02
N PRO A 49 30.48 -46.30 -7.80
CA PRO A 49 29.76 -47.50 -7.40
C PRO A 49 29.36 -47.45 -5.92
N VAL A 50 28.29 -48.17 -5.56
CA VAL A 50 27.84 -48.36 -4.18
C VAL A 50 27.94 -49.86 -3.84
N PRO A 51 28.55 -50.26 -2.70
CA PRO A 51 29.10 -49.41 -1.63
C PRO A 51 30.29 -48.55 -2.07
N VAL A 52 30.29 -47.28 -1.64
CA VAL A 52 31.27 -46.27 -2.09
C VAL A 52 32.66 -46.60 -1.58
N SER A 53 33.65 -46.59 -2.46
CA SER A 53 35.04 -46.86 -2.09
C SER A 53 35.67 -45.68 -1.34
N ILE A 54 36.66 -45.95 -0.48
CA ILE A 54 37.43 -44.88 0.19
C ILE A 54 38.15 -43.98 -0.82
N LYS A 55 38.55 -44.53 -1.98
CA LYS A 55 39.16 -43.76 -3.07
C LYS A 55 38.17 -42.74 -3.62
N ASP A 56 36.91 -43.14 -3.84
CA ASP A 56 35.87 -42.26 -4.37
C ASP A 56 35.38 -41.25 -3.34
N LEU A 57 35.29 -41.62 -2.06
CA LEU A 57 35.02 -40.67 -0.97
C LEU A 57 36.07 -39.55 -0.89
N ASN A 58 37.35 -39.88 -1.04
CA ASN A 58 38.40 -38.86 -1.09
C ASN A 58 38.31 -37.96 -2.33
N ARG A 59 37.81 -38.49 -3.46
CA ARG A 59 37.54 -37.69 -4.66
C ARG A 59 36.36 -36.74 -4.45
N LEU A 60 35.26 -37.24 -3.88
CA LEU A 60 34.09 -36.44 -3.50
C LEU A 60 34.49 -35.32 -2.53
N LYS A 61 35.21 -35.66 -1.45
CA LYS A 61 35.73 -34.74 -0.44
C LYS A 61 36.55 -33.59 -1.04
N LYS A 62 37.32 -33.82 -2.11
CA LYS A 62 38.10 -32.77 -2.78
C LYS A 62 37.24 -31.76 -3.55
N MET A 63 36.04 -32.15 -3.98
CA MET A 63 35.08 -31.27 -4.65
C MET A 63 34.05 -30.67 -3.70
N SER A 64 33.93 -31.21 -2.49
CA SER A 64 33.01 -30.72 -1.47
C SER A 64 33.58 -29.52 -0.72
N GLU A 65 32.69 -28.63 -0.31
CA GLU A 65 33.02 -27.56 0.62
C GLU A 65 33.01 -28.09 2.06
N TYR A 66 33.68 -27.38 2.97
CA TYR A 66 33.59 -27.75 4.39
C TYR A 66 32.16 -27.55 4.89
N ALA A 67 31.60 -28.57 5.53
CA ALA A 67 30.34 -28.45 6.23
C ALA A 67 30.59 -27.69 7.54
N PHE A 68 30.82 -26.37 7.46
CA PHE A 68 30.91 -25.52 8.64
C PHE A 68 29.50 -25.22 9.16
N CYS A 69 29.31 -25.53 10.43
CA CYS A 69 28.04 -25.42 11.14
C CYS A 69 27.82 -23.99 11.66
N CYS A 70 27.89 -23.00 10.78
CA CYS A 70 27.55 -21.58 11.00
C CYS A 70 27.55 -20.89 9.63
N HIS A 71 26.41 -20.76 8.95
CA HIS A 71 26.35 -19.87 7.78
C HIS A 71 26.02 -18.45 8.25
N LYS A 72 27.00 -17.55 8.12
CA LYS A 72 26.87 -16.10 7.89
C LYS A 72 25.66 -15.42 8.56
N ASN A 73 25.67 -15.32 9.88
CA ASN A 73 25.28 -14.08 10.55
C ASN A 73 26.42 -13.71 11.50
N THR A 74 26.84 -12.47 11.40
CA THR A 74 27.97 -11.83 12.07
C THR A 74 27.87 -12.02 13.59
N GLU A 75 29.02 -12.20 14.26
CA GLU A 75 29.27 -12.15 15.73
C GLU A 75 29.55 -13.44 16.50
N MET A 76 29.18 -14.63 16.01
CA MET A 76 29.55 -15.89 16.71
C MET A 76 31.00 -16.35 16.48
N ASP A 77 31.82 -15.54 15.79
CA ASP A 77 33.24 -15.79 15.53
C ASP A 77 34.16 -15.50 16.74
N ARG A 78 33.59 -15.04 17.88
CA ARG A 78 34.32 -14.76 19.13
C ARG A 78 34.46 -15.95 20.08
N PHE A 79 33.63 -16.99 19.96
CA PHE A 79 33.81 -18.24 20.70
C PHE A 79 34.41 -19.32 19.79
N LYS A 80 35.69 -19.12 19.42
CA LYS A 80 36.50 -20.24 18.97
C LYS A 80 36.69 -21.19 20.15
N PRO A 81 36.26 -22.46 20.10
CA PRO A 81 36.70 -23.44 21.09
C PRO A 81 38.25 -23.46 21.06
N PRO A 82 38.92 -23.52 22.22
CA PRO A 82 40.37 -23.43 22.27
C PRO A 82 40.96 -24.73 21.70
N GLY A 83 41.33 -24.72 20.41
CA GLY A 83 41.98 -25.84 19.75
C GLY A 83 41.83 -25.83 18.22
N LYS A 84 42.79 -26.42 17.51
CA LYS A 84 42.70 -26.66 16.06
C LYS A 84 41.50 -27.59 15.79
N VAL A 85 40.34 -27.04 15.44
CA VAL A 85 39.19 -27.84 15.00
C VAL A 85 39.60 -28.61 13.75
N LYS A 86 39.67 -29.94 13.86
CA LYS A 86 40.00 -30.82 12.75
C LYS A 86 38.83 -30.81 11.78
N LYS A 87 39.08 -30.43 10.53
CA LYS A 87 38.04 -30.35 9.50
C LYS A 87 37.65 -31.77 9.06
N THR A 88 36.53 -32.29 9.56
CA THR A 88 36.15 -33.71 9.47
C THR A 88 34.77 -33.98 8.82
N SER A 89 34.08 -32.93 8.36
CA SER A 89 32.78 -33.00 7.67
C SER A 89 32.75 -32.12 6.41
N TRP A 90 32.14 -32.60 5.32
CA TRP A 90 32.07 -31.93 4.02
C TRP A 90 30.66 -31.99 3.43
N ARG A 91 30.29 -30.95 2.68
CA ARG A 91 29.02 -30.86 1.94
C ARG A 91 29.29 -30.71 0.45
N LEU A 92 28.64 -31.53 -0.36
CA LEU A 92 28.55 -31.36 -1.81
C LEU A 92 27.16 -30.86 -2.18
N ASP A 93 27.08 -29.82 -3.00
CA ASP A 93 25.82 -29.30 -3.50
C ASP A 93 25.12 -30.28 -4.45
N ALA A 94 23.78 -30.31 -4.43
CA ALA A 94 23.00 -31.18 -5.30
C ALA A 94 23.20 -30.89 -6.80
N ALA A 95 23.60 -29.67 -7.19
CA ALA A 95 23.85 -29.30 -8.57
C ALA A 95 24.93 -30.17 -9.24
N HIS A 96 25.90 -30.69 -8.47
CA HIS A 96 26.96 -31.57 -8.98
C HIS A 96 26.51 -33.03 -9.19
N ILE A 97 25.31 -33.39 -8.74
CA ILE A 97 24.79 -34.76 -8.82
C ILE A 97 24.02 -34.91 -10.14
N ILE A 98 24.45 -35.85 -10.99
CA ILE A 98 23.76 -36.15 -12.24
C ILE A 98 22.57 -37.06 -11.94
N ARG A 99 21.37 -36.53 -12.19
CA ARG A 99 20.08 -37.15 -11.84
C ARG A 99 19.35 -37.84 -12.99
N HIS A 100 19.93 -37.82 -14.20
CA HIS A 100 19.32 -38.37 -15.42
C HIS A 100 20.05 -39.63 -15.92
N GLY A 101 19.36 -40.46 -16.71
CA GLY A 101 19.85 -41.75 -17.21
C GLY A 101 19.34 -42.94 -16.39
N ASN A 102 19.33 -44.14 -16.98
CA ASN A 102 18.53 -45.28 -16.51
C ASN A 102 18.49 -45.49 -14.97
N CYS A 103 19.61 -45.74 -14.30
CA CYS A 103 19.59 -46.05 -12.87
C CYS A 103 19.38 -44.81 -11.96
N ALA A 104 19.94 -43.66 -12.33
CA ALA A 104 19.85 -42.44 -11.53
C ALA A 104 18.45 -41.84 -11.58
N GLU A 105 17.83 -41.83 -12.76
CA GLU A 105 16.49 -41.29 -12.96
C GLU A 105 15.43 -42.09 -12.19
N THR A 106 15.50 -43.43 -12.25
CA THR A 106 14.62 -44.30 -11.45
C THR A 106 14.80 -44.06 -9.96
N PHE A 107 16.04 -43.97 -9.47
CA PHE A 107 16.30 -43.74 -8.05
C PHE A 107 15.71 -42.41 -7.57
N PHE A 108 16.06 -41.29 -8.22
CA PHE A 108 15.62 -39.96 -7.78
C PHE A 108 14.12 -39.71 -8.00
N ARG A 109 13.52 -40.21 -9.09
CA ARG A 109 12.09 -39.97 -9.37
C ARG A 109 11.15 -40.94 -8.66
N GLN A 110 11.53 -42.22 -8.52
CA GLN A 110 10.64 -43.26 -8.03
C GLN A 110 11.05 -43.77 -6.66
N THR A 111 12.31 -44.20 -6.51
CA THR A 111 12.73 -44.88 -5.28
C THR A 111 12.79 -43.94 -4.09
N VAL A 112 13.39 -42.75 -4.23
CA VAL A 112 13.44 -41.75 -3.16
C VAL A 112 12.04 -41.39 -2.66
N PHE A 113 11.10 -41.15 -3.57
CA PHE A 113 9.71 -40.85 -3.20
C PHE A 113 9.02 -42.04 -2.50
N SER A 114 9.26 -43.28 -2.97
CA SER A 114 8.75 -44.49 -2.31
C SER A 114 9.28 -44.64 -0.87
N LEU A 115 10.57 -44.40 -0.67
CA LEU A 115 11.19 -44.41 0.67
C LEU A 115 10.64 -43.30 1.56
N ALA A 116 10.40 -42.12 0.99
CA ALA A 116 9.78 -41.00 1.70
C ALA A 116 8.37 -41.36 2.19
N LYS A 117 7.58 -42.04 1.35
CA LYS A 117 6.17 -42.38 1.60
C LYS A 117 5.94 -43.06 2.96
N ALA A 118 6.78 -44.04 3.30
CA ALA A 118 6.64 -44.81 4.53
C ALA A 118 6.92 -43.96 5.79
N GLY A 119 7.91 -43.07 5.72
CA GLY A 119 8.21 -42.15 6.82
C GLY A 119 7.18 -41.01 6.92
N LEU A 120 6.76 -40.44 5.79
CA LEU A 120 5.75 -39.37 5.73
C LEU A 120 4.43 -39.79 6.40
N ARG A 121 3.98 -41.04 6.21
CA ARG A 121 2.79 -41.57 6.90
C ARG A 121 2.91 -41.55 8.41
N GLN A 122 4.07 -41.91 8.95
CA GLN A 122 4.34 -41.89 10.39
C GLN A 122 4.54 -40.47 10.94
N LEU A 123 4.86 -39.50 10.08
CA LEU A 123 4.84 -38.08 10.45
C LEU A 123 3.41 -37.50 10.48
N GLY A 124 2.39 -38.24 10.03
CA GLY A 124 0.99 -37.79 10.00
C GLY A 124 0.53 -37.24 8.65
N ILE A 125 1.25 -37.56 7.55
CA ILE A 125 0.82 -37.22 6.19
C ILE A 125 -0.11 -38.30 5.65
N SER A 126 -1.32 -37.91 5.24
CA SER A 126 -2.32 -38.83 4.73
C SER A 126 -2.06 -39.26 3.28
N ASP A 127 -2.63 -40.39 2.87
CA ASP A 127 -2.42 -40.94 1.51
C ASP A 127 -2.94 -40.02 0.39
N THR A 128 -3.91 -39.17 0.68
CA THR A 128 -4.44 -38.17 -0.27
C THR A 128 -3.49 -36.99 -0.48
N GLU A 129 -2.59 -36.74 0.47
CA GLU A 129 -1.65 -35.61 0.44
C GLU A 129 -0.30 -35.97 -0.16
N LEU A 130 0.07 -37.25 -0.14
CA LEU A 130 1.35 -37.72 -0.70
C LEU A 130 1.60 -37.25 -2.15
N PRO A 131 0.61 -37.26 -3.08
CA PRO A 131 0.83 -36.76 -4.44
C PRO A 131 1.18 -35.28 -4.52
N LEU A 132 0.87 -34.50 -3.48
CA LEU A 132 1.10 -33.06 -3.39
C LEU A 132 2.51 -32.72 -2.87
N ILE A 133 3.29 -33.72 -2.47
CA ILE A 133 4.65 -33.56 -1.95
C ILE A 133 5.64 -33.73 -3.09
N GLU A 134 6.65 -32.88 -3.11
CA GLU A 134 7.84 -33.05 -3.91
C GLU A 134 9.06 -33.25 -3.00
N VAL A 135 9.92 -34.19 -3.38
CA VAL A 135 11.15 -34.52 -2.66
C VAL A 135 12.32 -34.03 -3.49
N LEU A 136 12.88 -32.89 -3.10
CA LEU A 136 13.93 -32.23 -3.86
C LEU A 136 15.31 -32.58 -3.30
N PRO A 137 16.28 -33.00 -4.13
CA PRO A 137 17.66 -33.20 -3.69
C PRO A 137 18.28 -31.88 -3.21
N ASN A 138 18.85 -31.89 -2.01
CA ASN A 138 19.50 -30.74 -1.39
C ASN A 138 21.04 -30.87 -1.39
N GLY A 139 21.58 -32.08 -1.27
CA GLY A 139 23.02 -32.32 -1.44
C GLY A 139 23.54 -33.64 -0.88
N MET A 140 24.85 -33.72 -0.65
CA MET A 140 25.52 -34.82 0.05
C MET A 140 26.27 -34.31 1.28
N LEU A 141 26.21 -35.07 2.37
CA LEU A 141 27.04 -34.90 3.55
C LEU A 141 28.01 -36.06 3.70
N ILE A 142 29.29 -35.73 3.87
CA ILE A 142 30.40 -36.68 3.99
C ILE A 142 31.07 -36.43 5.34
N CYS A 143 31.12 -37.45 6.20
CA CYS A 143 31.79 -37.38 7.49
C CYS A 143 32.87 -38.46 7.58
N GLU A 144 34.08 -38.08 7.95
CA GLU A 144 35.16 -39.03 8.26
C GLU A 144 35.25 -39.27 9.77
N ARG A 145 36.18 -40.13 10.20
CA ARG A 145 36.48 -40.32 11.64
C ARG A 145 36.77 -38.99 12.34
N GLY A 146 36.08 -38.75 13.46
CA GLY A 146 36.10 -37.47 14.19
C GLY A 146 35.17 -36.41 13.59
N GLY A 147 34.39 -36.77 12.57
CA GLY A 147 33.32 -35.97 11.99
C GLY A 147 32.14 -35.93 12.93
N TYR A 148 31.65 -34.73 13.24
CA TYR A 148 30.41 -34.50 13.96
C TYR A 148 29.71 -33.29 13.34
N ALA A 149 28.44 -33.10 13.66
CA ALA A 149 27.71 -31.89 13.33
C ALA A 149 26.97 -31.43 14.61
N PRO A 150 27.36 -30.29 15.22
CA PRO A 150 26.63 -29.74 16.36
C PRO A 150 25.17 -29.44 16.01
N ILE A 151 24.35 -29.20 17.04
CA ILE A 151 22.92 -28.91 16.93
C ILE A 151 22.68 -27.86 15.84
N HIS A 152 21.98 -28.27 14.79
CA HIS A 152 21.55 -27.41 13.71
C HIS A 152 20.12 -26.92 13.97
N PHE A 153 20.00 -25.60 14.15
CA PHE A 153 18.76 -24.86 13.98
C PHE A 153 18.72 -24.39 12.54
N GLN A 154 18.35 -25.27 11.60
CA GLN A 154 18.15 -24.81 10.24
C GLN A 154 16.76 -24.16 10.16
N CYS A 155 16.74 -22.82 10.24
CA CYS A 155 15.59 -22.01 9.84
C CYS A 155 15.51 -22.02 8.31
N ASP A 156 15.21 -23.19 7.72
CA ASP A 156 15.22 -23.39 6.28
C ASP A 156 14.01 -22.78 5.57
N ASN A 157 13.03 -22.27 6.32
CA ASN A 157 11.79 -21.76 5.77
C ASN A 157 11.96 -20.40 5.05
N GLU A 158 13.06 -19.67 5.26
CA GLU A 158 13.33 -18.41 4.55
C GLU A 158 13.88 -18.63 3.13
N ARG A 159 14.50 -19.79 2.87
CA ARG A 159 15.08 -20.11 1.55
C ARG A 159 14.09 -20.83 0.63
N GLU A 160 13.19 -21.63 1.19
CA GLU A 160 12.18 -22.41 0.47
C GLU A 160 10.82 -22.28 1.20
N PRO A 161 9.90 -21.39 0.75
CA PRO A 161 8.66 -21.06 1.45
C PRO A 161 7.75 -22.26 1.73
N GLU A 162 7.82 -23.31 0.90
CA GLU A 162 7.01 -24.52 0.99
C GLU A 162 7.69 -25.68 1.73
N LEU A 163 8.89 -25.49 2.29
CA LEU A 163 9.59 -26.53 3.04
C LEU A 163 8.87 -26.85 4.35
N PHE A 164 8.53 -28.13 4.55
CA PHE A 164 7.94 -28.59 5.80
C PHE A 164 8.75 -29.69 6.49
N GLY A 165 9.67 -30.36 5.79
CA GLY A 165 10.44 -31.48 6.34
C GLY A 165 11.76 -31.70 5.63
N LEU A 166 12.64 -32.47 6.27
CA LEU A 166 13.92 -32.89 5.73
C LEU A 166 13.98 -34.42 5.69
N MET A 167 14.62 -34.96 4.67
CA MET A 167 14.87 -36.39 4.51
C MET A 167 16.35 -36.64 4.25
N THR A 168 16.87 -37.69 4.86
CA THR A 168 18.25 -38.16 4.68
C THR A 168 18.26 -39.61 4.27
N ILE A 169 19.09 -39.97 3.29
CA ILE A 169 19.33 -41.35 2.88
C ILE A 169 20.82 -41.64 3.05
N GLN A 170 21.15 -42.54 3.98
CA GLN A 170 22.50 -43.05 4.13
C GLN A 170 22.87 -43.98 2.98
N ILE A 171 24.03 -43.73 2.39
CA ILE A 171 24.58 -44.51 1.30
C ILE A 171 25.65 -45.46 1.84
N PRO A 172 25.61 -46.75 1.48
CA PRO A 172 26.61 -47.71 1.90
C PRO A 172 28.03 -47.31 1.51
N VAL A 173 28.95 -47.44 2.46
CA VAL A 173 30.38 -47.17 2.26
C VAL A 173 31.18 -48.46 2.48
N LYS A 174 32.19 -48.68 1.64
CA LYS A 174 33.11 -49.81 1.78
C LYS A 174 33.83 -49.72 3.14
N ASN A 175 33.68 -50.78 3.94
CA ASN A 175 34.10 -50.93 5.35
C ASN A 175 33.16 -50.35 6.42
N GLY A 176 32.05 -49.73 6.04
CA GLY A 176 31.07 -49.17 6.98
C GLY A 176 31.63 -48.06 7.87
N TYR A 177 30.88 -47.72 8.90
CA TYR A 177 31.27 -46.77 9.96
C TYR A 177 30.64 -47.15 11.31
N GLU A 178 31.17 -46.59 12.39
CA GLU A 178 30.63 -46.70 13.75
C GLU A 178 30.50 -45.31 14.38
N GLY A 179 29.55 -45.14 15.31
CA GLY A 179 29.17 -43.82 15.84
C GLY A 179 28.31 -43.05 14.84
N GLY A 180 28.32 -41.72 14.88
CA GLY A 180 27.54 -40.91 13.92
C GLY A 180 26.03 -41.05 14.08
N ILE A 181 25.54 -41.11 15.32
CA ILE A 181 24.12 -41.21 15.65
C ILE A 181 23.46 -39.88 15.34
N LEU A 182 22.40 -39.91 14.54
CA LEU A 182 21.56 -38.73 14.31
C LEU A 182 20.58 -38.60 15.47
N LYS A 183 20.69 -37.55 16.27
CA LYS A 183 19.67 -37.21 17.27
C LYS A 183 18.80 -36.09 16.74
N VAL A 184 17.49 -36.25 16.86
CA VAL A 184 16.49 -35.21 16.54
C VAL A 184 15.70 -34.93 17.81
N ASN A 185 15.62 -33.67 18.21
CA ASN A 185 14.91 -33.22 19.39
C ASN A 185 13.73 -32.32 19.00
N HIS A 186 12.61 -32.48 19.70
CA HIS A 186 11.41 -31.66 19.55
C HIS A 186 10.62 -31.63 20.87
N GLN A 187 10.34 -30.43 21.39
CA GLN A 187 9.56 -30.23 22.62
C GLN A 187 10.03 -31.10 23.81
N GLY A 188 11.34 -31.12 24.07
CA GLY A 188 11.95 -31.89 25.16
C GLY A 188 12.00 -33.41 24.93
N ARG A 189 11.51 -33.91 23.80
CA ARG A 189 11.62 -35.33 23.39
C ARG A 189 12.79 -35.51 22.43
N SER A 190 13.48 -36.65 22.51
CA SER A 190 14.61 -36.99 21.65
C SER A 190 14.39 -38.32 20.94
N ARG A 191 14.68 -38.35 19.64
CA ARG A 191 14.73 -39.55 18.79
C ARG A 191 16.16 -39.75 18.31
N MET A 192 16.71 -40.93 18.56
CA MET A 192 18.08 -41.29 18.18
C MET A 192 18.07 -42.36 17.10
N PHE A 193 18.78 -42.12 16.00
CA PHE A 193 18.89 -43.03 14.88
C PHE A 193 20.34 -43.49 14.71
N ASP A 194 20.63 -44.68 15.23
CA ASP A 194 21.90 -45.37 15.01
C ASP A 194 21.83 -46.21 13.74
N ASN A 195 22.27 -45.61 12.65
CA ASN A 195 22.26 -46.22 11.33
C ASN A 195 23.62 -46.87 10.98
N SER A 196 24.51 -47.06 11.96
CA SER A 196 25.82 -47.68 11.77
C SER A 196 25.73 -49.19 11.51
N ASN A 197 24.69 -49.84 12.03
CA ASN A 197 24.48 -51.28 11.87
C ASN A 197 24.38 -51.66 10.38
N ASN A 198 25.18 -52.64 9.94
CA ASN A 198 25.29 -53.05 8.54
C ASN A 198 25.44 -51.89 7.51
N SER A 199 26.01 -50.75 7.92
CA SER A 199 26.23 -49.55 7.08
C SER A 199 27.09 -49.78 5.82
N LYS A 200 27.74 -50.95 5.73
CA LYS A 200 28.47 -51.43 4.56
C LYS A 200 27.57 -51.95 3.42
N LYS A 201 26.29 -52.23 3.68
CA LYS A 201 25.33 -52.82 2.72
C LYS A 201 23.94 -52.19 2.78
N SER A 202 23.51 -51.75 3.96
CA SER A 202 22.16 -51.25 4.20
C SER A 202 22.04 -49.75 3.94
N PHE A 203 20.89 -49.36 3.39
CA PHE A 203 20.46 -47.97 3.28
C PHE A 203 19.51 -47.65 4.43
N TYR A 204 19.68 -46.46 5.02
CA TYR A 204 18.80 -45.97 6.08
C TYR A 204 18.21 -44.63 5.68
N THR A 205 16.91 -44.50 5.87
CA THR A 205 16.17 -43.26 5.63
C THR A 205 15.78 -42.65 6.96
N ASN A 206 16.11 -41.39 7.19
CA ASN A 206 15.53 -40.62 8.30
C ASN A 206 14.76 -39.43 7.76
N ILE A 207 13.57 -39.19 8.29
CA ILE A 207 12.69 -38.08 7.91
C ILE A 207 12.22 -37.36 9.16
N PHE A 208 12.24 -36.04 9.16
CA PHE A 208 11.81 -35.23 10.31
C PHE A 208 11.29 -33.86 9.85
N TYR A 209 10.48 -33.22 10.69
CA TYR A 209 9.94 -31.89 10.39
C TYR A 209 11.03 -30.81 10.36
N ALA A 210 10.87 -29.85 9.44
CA ALA A 210 11.72 -28.66 9.40
C ALA A 210 11.45 -27.80 10.66
N GLY A 211 12.52 -27.35 11.31
CA GLY A 211 12.47 -26.66 12.60
C GLY A 211 12.72 -27.56 13.83
N CYS A 212 12.87 -28.88 13.65
CA CYS A 212 13.38 -29.74 14.71
C CYS A 212 14.90 -29.55 14.91
N GLU A 213 15.32 -29.49 16.15
CA GLU A 213 16.74 -29.50 16.53
C GLU A 213 17.33 -30.84 16.14
N HIS A 214 18.48 -30.86 15.47
CA HIS A 214 19.14 -32.12 15.13
C HIS A 214 20.64 -32.01 15.21
N GLU A 215 21.28 -33.05 15.73
CA GLU A 215 22.73 -33.18 15.86
C GLU A 215 23.22 -34.52 15.34
N LEU A 216 24.44 -34.54 14.83
CA LEU A 216 25.15 -35.76 14.49
C LEU A 216 26.28 -35.96 15.50
N THR A 217 26.21 -37.05 16.27
CA THR A 217 27.30 -37.40 17.18
C THR A 217 28.57 -37.76 16.41
N GLU A 218 29.71 -37.83 17.11
CA GLU A 218 30.99 -38.15 16.48
C GLU A 218 30.96 -39.52 15.76
N VAL A 219 31.48 -39.54 14.53
CA VAL A 219 31.83 -40.77 13.80
C VAL A 219 33.13 -41.31 14.38
N ILE A 220 33.05 -42.43 15.09
CA ILE A 220 34.14 -43.03 15.86
C ILE A 220 35.13 -43.75 14.93
N SER A 221 34.62 -44.43 13.91
CA SER A 221 35.42 -45.18 12.94
C SER A 221 34.75 -45.17 11.55
N GLY A 222 35.54 -45.30 10.48
CA GLY A 222 35.04 -45.36 9.10
C GLY A 222 34.62 -44.02 8.49
N TRP A 223 33.72 -44.08 7.50
CA TRP A 223 33.20 -42.93 6.76
C TRP A 223 31.69 -43.04 6.60
N ARG A 224 30.98 -41.94 6.84
CA ARG A 224 29.53 -41.82 6.68
C ARG A 224 29.22 -40.93 5.49
N LEU A 225 28.34 -41.41 4.62
CA LEU A 225 27.86 -40.70 3.43
C LEU A 225 26.34 -40.65 3.43
N VAL A 226 25.77 -39.46 3.23
CA VAL A 226 24.31 -39.25 3.25
C VAL A 226 23.88 -38.32 2.12
N PHE A 227 22.84 -38.70 1.37
CA PHE A 227 22.08 -37.76 0.56
C PHE A 227 21.05 -37.03 1.41
N THR A 228 20.94 -35.72 1.23
CA THR A 228 19.94 -34.88 1.89
C THR A 228 18.91 -34.40 0.88
N PHE A 229 17.65 -34.33 1.32
CA PHE A 229 16.51 -33.93 0.52
C PHE A 229 15.61 -32.97 1.31
N SER A 230 15.09 -31.95 0.62
CA SER A 230 14.02 -31.06 1.08
C SER A 230 12.66 -31.70 0.76
N LEU A 231 11.75 -31.68 1.73
CA LEU A 231 10.36 -32.08 1.54
C LEU A 231 9.50 -30.82 1.44
N ILE A 232 8.99 -30.55 0.24
CA ILE A 232 8.23 -29.35 -0.07
C ILE A 232 6.81 -29.69 -0.55
N TRP A 233 5.90 -28.74 -0.38
CA TRP A 233 4.60 -28.79 -1.03
C TRP A 233 4.70 -28.28 -2.47
N LYS A 234 4.14 -29.01 -3.44
CA LYS A 234 4.16 -28.62 -4.87
C LYS A 234 3.43 -27.31 -5.17
N TRP A 235 2.46 -26.97 -4.34
CA TRP A 235 1.63 -25.78 -4.48
C TRP A 235 1.43 -25.16 -3.10
N PRO A 236 1.32 -23.82 -3.00
CA PRO A 236 0.91 -23.17 -1.77
C PRO A 236 -0.44 -23.74 -1.35
N ARG A 237 -0.47 -24.42 -0.20
CA ARG A 237 -1.71 -25.05 0.25
C ARG A 237 -2.68 -23.96 0.68
N GLN A 238 -3.70 -23.72 -0.14
CA GLN A 238 -4.73 -22.74 0.20
C GLN A 238 -5.79 -23.33 1.15
N HIS A 239 -5.93 -24.66 1.18
CA HIS A 239 -6.96 -25.35 1.95
C HIS A 239 -6.38 -26.33 2.96
N PHE A 240 -6.99 -26.34 4.15
CA PHE A 240 -6.74 -27.33 5.18
C PHE A 240 -7.34 -28.69 4.78
N VAL A 241 -6.54 -29.76 4.81
CA VAL A 241 -7.04 -31.13 4.61
C VAL A 241 -7.26 -31.76 5.99
N PRO A 242 -8.51 -32.03 6.40
CA PRO A 242 -8.78 -32.68 7.69
C PRO A 242 -8.16 -34.08 7.74
N ILE A 243 -7.76 -34.50 8.93
CA ILE A 243 -7.30 -35.85 9.17
C ILE A 243 -8.51 -36.80 9.09
N PRO A 244 -8.44 -37.92 8.35
CA PRO A 244 -9.51 -38.90 8.31
C PRO A 244 -9.85 -39.38 9.73
N ALA A 245 -11.10 -39.20 10.14
CA ALA A 245 -11.54 -39.61 11.47
C ALA A 245 -11.68 -41.13 11.53
N ASP A 246 -10.96 -41.76 12.45
CA ASP A 246 -11.28 -43.11 12.91
C ASP A 246 -12.28 -43.04 14.09
N ASN A 247 -12.67 -44.22 14.59
CA ASN A 247 -13.63 -44.30 15.71
C ASN A 247 -13.12 -43.60 16.98
N TYR A 248 -11.80 -43.58 17.20
CA TYR A 248 -11.19 -42.98 18.37
C TYR A 248 -11.18 -41.45 18.27
N LEU A 249 -10.74 -40.90 17.14
CA LEU A 249 -10.76 -39.46 16.86
C LEU A 249 -12.19 -38.90 16.87
N LEU A 250 -13.17 -39.68 16.37
CA LEU A 250 -14.57 -39.29 16.43
C LEU A 250 -15.10 -39.22 17.88
N PHE A 251 -14.70 -40.17 18.73
CA PHE A 251 -15.06 -40.15 20.16
C PHE A 251 -14.42 -38.97 20.88
N ALA A 252 -13.13 -38.71 20.61
CA ALA A 252 -12.42 -37.57 21.17
C ALA A 252 -13.06 -36.24 20.74
N ALA A 253 -13.42 -36.09 19.47
CA ALA A 253 -14.10 -34.90 18.96
C ALA A 253 -15.44 -34.66 19.68
N LYS A 254 -16.24 -35.71 19.93
CA LYS A 254 -17.49 -35.61 20.70
C LYS A 254 -17.26 -35.22 22.16
N GLU A 255 -16.19 -35.71 22.77
CA GLU A 255 -15.86 -35.35 24.15
C GLU A 255 -15.39 -33.90 24.26
N ILE A 256 -14.57 -33.44 23.30
CA ILE A 256 -14.20 -32.02 23.18
C ILE A 256 -15.44 -31.17 22.94
N GLU A 257 -16.36 -31.61 22.07
CA GLU A 257 -17.63 -30.92 21.82
C GLU A 257 -18.46 -30.77 23.11
N ARG A 258 -18.53 -31.82 23.94
CA ARG A 258 -19.21 -31.79 25.24
C ARG A 258 -18.54 -30.80 26.20
N ILE A 259 -17.21 -30.76 26.26
CA ILE A 259 -16.47 -29.83 27.12
C ILE A 259 -16.67 -28.37 26.68
N LEU A 260 -16.74 -28.13 25.38
CA LEU A 260 -16.98 -26.80 24.79
C LEU A 260 -18.46 -26.41 24.74
N SER A 261 -19.39 -27.30 25.10
CA SER A 261 -20.84 -27.02 25.05
C SER A 261 -21.31 -25.79 25.84
N PRO A 262 -20.64 -25.30 26.92
CA PRO A 262 -21.00 -24.03 27.55
C PRO A 262 -20.98 -22.83 26.58
N TRP A 263 -20.18 -22.88 25.53
CA TRP A 263 -20.11 -21.83 24.50
C TRP A 263 -21.27 -21.84 23.51
N ARG A 264 -22.20 -22.81 23.59
CA ARG A 264 -23.48 -22.71 22.87
C ARG A 264 -24.35 -21.56 23.40
N LEU A 265 -24.10 -21.13 24.64
CA LEU A 265 -24.76 -20.00 25.30
C LEU A 265 -23.78 -18.83 25.53
N PRO A 266 -24.27 -17.60 25.74
CA PRO A 266 -23.40 -16.47 26.09
C PRO A 266 -22.58 -16.77 27.36
N CYS A 267 -21.27 -16.53 27.32
CA CYS A 267 -20.34 -16.80 28.42
C CYS A 267 -19.31 -15.66 28.53
N SER A 268 -18.79 -15.41 29.73
CA SER A 268 -17.75 -14.40 29.99
C SER A 268 -16.36 -14.79 29.47
N GLN A 269 -16.11 -16.09 29.27
CA GLN A 269 -14.86 -16.56 28.68
C GLN A 269 -14.90 -16.36 27.17
N ARG A 270 -14.07 -15.45 26.66
CA ARG A 270 -14.08 -15.03 25.25
C ARG A 270 -13.39 -16.02 24.32
N CYS A 271 -12.31 -16.66 24.75
CA CYS A 271 -11.52 -17.58 23.94
C CYS A 271 -10.70 -18.56 24.77
N LEU A 272 -10.10 -19.53 24.08
CA LEU A 272 -9.06 -20.43 24.57
C LEU A 272 -7.90 -20.43 23.59
N ALA A 273 -6.68 -20.43 24.08
CA ALA A 273 -5.47 -20.45 23.27
C ALA A 273 -4.65 -21.70 23.57
N ILE A 274 -4.33 -22.45 22.52
CA ILE A 274 -3.55 -23.68 22.57
C ILE A 274 -2.19 -23.37 21.94
N PRO A 275 -1.09 -23.38 22.71
CA PRO A 275 0.25 -23.21 22.15
C PRO A 275 0.58 -24.36 21.20
N LEU A 276 1.10 -24.02 20.03
CA LEU A 276 1.51 -25.00 19.03
C LEU A 276 2.91 -25.56 19.36
N GLU A 277 3.14 -26.84 19.08
CA GLU A 277 4.41 -27.50 19.37
C GLU A 277 5.51 -27.12 18.38
N HIS A 278 5.21 -26.95 17.09
CA HIS A 278 6.23 -26.63 16.09
C HIS A 278 6.52 -25.13 16.03
N ASN A 279 7.72 -24.79 15.58
CA ASN A 279 8.11 -23.41 15.31
C ASN A 279 7.49 -22.94 13.98
N TYR A 280 6.67 -21.90 14.05
CA TYR A 280 6.10 -21.20 12.90
C TYR A 280 6.57 -19.74 12.89
N THR A 281 6.80 -19.25 11.69
CA THR A 281 7.12 -17.84 11.38
C THR A 281 5.87 -17.16 10.86
N ALA A 282 5.87 -15.81 10.85
CA ALA A 282 4.78 -15.06 10.23
C ALA A 282 4.55 -15.41 8.75
N ALA A 283 5.60 -15.84 8.04
CA ALA A 283 5.53 -16.17 6.62
C ALA A 283 4.89 -17.54 6.33
N ASN A 284 5.01 -18.51 7.24
CA ASN A 284 4.54 -19.89 7.02
C ASN A 284 3.41 -20.33 7.97
N LEU A 285 2.96 -19.45 8.87
CA LEU A 285 1.80 -19.72 9.70
C LEU A 285 0.52 -19.72 8.86
N SER A 286 -0.04 -20.91 8.66
CA SER A 286 -1.33 -21.10 8.01
C SER A 286 -1.95 -22.40 8.48
N PHE A 287 -3.28 -22.55 8.39
CA PHE A 287 -3.93 -23.79 8.80
C PHE A 287 -3.42 -24.98 8.00
N SER A 288 -3.24 -24.80 6.71
CA SER A 288 -2.76 -25.83 5.80
C SER A 288 -1.29 -26.22 5.99
N GLY A 289 -0.49 -25.33 6.60
CA GLY A 289 0.92 -25.53 6.94
C GLY A 289 1.18 -26.13 8.32
N LEU A 290 0.14 -26.42 9.12
CA LEU A 290 0.30 -27.02 10.44
C LEU A 290 0.96 -28.41 10.36
N LYS A 291 1.91 -28.66 11.26
CA LYS A 291 2.79 -29.85 11.30
C LYS A 291 2.39 -30.79 12.44
N GLY A 292 2.50 -32.09 12.19
CA GLY A 292 2.34 -33.14 13.19
C GLY A 292 1.09 -32.96 14.06
N ARG A 293 1.28 -32.94 15.38
CA ARG A 293 0.20 -32.83 16.38
C ARG A 293 -0.58 -31.54 16.33
N ASP A 294 0.03 -30.42 15.90
CA ASP A 294 -0.67 -29.14 15.76
C ASP A 294 -1.83 -29.26 14.77
N ARG A 295 -1.58 -30.00 13.69
CA ARG A 295 -2.59 -30.31 12.67
C ARG A 295 -3.68 -31.23 13.21
N LEU A 296 -3.32 -32.23 14.03
CA LEU A 296 -4.28 -33.12 14.68
C LEU A 296 -5.25 -32.36 15.57
N THR A 297 -4.72 -31.51 16.45
CA THR A 297 -5.52 -30.68 17.35
C THR A 297 -6.42 -29.72 16.59
N ALA A 298 -5.90 -29.05 15.55
CA ALA A 298 -6.71 -28.19 14.69
C ALA A 298 -7.81 -28.98 13.95
N SER A 299 -7.53 -30.20 13.50
CA SER A 299 -8.52 -31.05 12.81
C SER A 299 -9.66 -31.47 13.74
N LEU A 300 -9.36 -31.83 14.98
CA LEU A 300 -10.36 -32.20 15.99
C LEU A 300 -11.29 -31.02 16.31
N LEU A 301 -10.71 -29.85 16.59
CA LEU A 301 -11.47 -28.67 16.95
C LEU A 301 -12.30 -28.15 15.76
N ARG A 302 -11.76 -28.18 14.54
CA ARG A 302 -12.48 -27.75 13.33
C ARG A 302 -13.70 -28.61 13.00
N SER A 303 -13.80 -29.82 13.56
CA SER A 303 -14.98 -30.68 13.41
C SER A 303 -16.21 -30.19 14.21
N ILE A 304 -16.02 -29.24 15.13
CA ILE A 304 -17.07 -28.73 16.01
C ILE A 304 -17.69 -27.47 15.38
N ASN A 305 -19.01 -27.51 15.15
CA ASN A 305 -19.70 -26.53 14.30
C ASN A 305 -20.00 -25.16 14.94
N PHE A 306 -20.01 -25.06 16.28
CA PHE A 306 -20.35 -23.83 17.00
C PHE A 306 -19.13 -23.00 17.45
N ILE A 307 -17.92 -23.43 17.08
CA ILE A 307 -16.67 -22.73 17.34
C ILE A 307 -16.02 -22.26 16.03
N ASP A 308 -15.21 -21.22 16.14
CA ASP A 308 -14.27 -20.79 15.10
C ASP A 308 -12.84 -20.92 15.63
N LEU A 309 -11.91 -21.12 14.69
CA LEU A 309 -10.49 -21.26 14.97
C LEU A 309 -9.72 -20.12 14.30
N HIS A 310 -8.64 -19.69 14.93
CA HIS A 310 -7.73 -18.68 14.43
C HIS A 310 -6.30 -19.08 14.80
N LEU A 311 -5.32 -18.62 14.03
CA LEU A 311 -3.91 -18.73 14.41
C LEU A 311 -3.39 -17.36 14.82
N ALA A 312 -2.40 -17.32 15.70
CA ALA A 312 -1.70 -16.10 16.08
C ALA A 312 -0.25 -16.40 16.45
N ILE A 313 0.61 -15.39 16.49
CA ILE A 313 1.98 -15.48 17.02
C ILE A 313 2.10 -14.55 18.22
N VAL A 314 2.60 -15.09 19.33
CA VAL A 314 3.02 -14.33 20.50
C VAL A 314 4.52 -14.08 20.40
N HIS A 315 4.89 -12.81 20.45
CA HIS A 315 6.26 -12.34 20.63
C HIS A 315 6.46 -11.99 22.11
N ARG A 316 7.38 -12.69 22.78
CA ARG A 316 7.83 -12.38 24.14
C ARG A 316 9.18 -11.69 24.05
N LYS A 317 9.27 -10.47 24.54
CA LYS A 317 10.48 -9.67 24.59
C LYS A 317 10.97 -9.61 26.04
N LEU A 318 12.20 -10.06 26.30
CA LEU A 318 12.86 -9.94 27.60
C LEU A 318 13.85 -8.77 27.54
N LYS A 319 13.78 -7.87 28.51
CA LYS A 319 14.72 -6.76 28.70
C LYS A 319 15.32 -6.82 30.11
N PRO A 320 16.60 -6.47 30.31
CA PRO A 320 17.15 -6.30 31.65
C PRO A 320 16.38 -5.19 32.38
N SER A 321 15.95 -5.44 33.62
CA SER A 321 15.25 -4.42 34.43
C SER A 321 16.17 -3.22 34.69
N THR A 322 15.62 -2.01 34.58
CA THR A 322 16.40 -0.76 34.71
C THR A 322 16.59 -0.30 36.17
N ILE A 323 16.06 -1.06 37.14
CA ILE A 323 15.99 -0.64 38.55
C ILE A 323 16.75 -1.65 39.43
N SER A 324 18.05 -1.41 39.63
CA SER A 324 18.77 -1.98 40.77
C SER A 324 19.54 -0.89 41.52
N SER A 325 18.82 0.09 42.07
CA SER A 325 19.35 0.91 43.16
C SER A 325 18.98 0.28 44.49
N THR A 326 19.76 -0.70 44.95
CA THR A 326 20.28 -0.81 46.33
C THR A 326 20.89 -2.19 46.55
N GLU A 327 22.18 -2.16 46.90
CA GLU A 327 22.94 -3.14 47.70
C GLU A 327 22.30 -4.51 47.95
N ASN A 328 22.52 -5.47 47.04
CA ASN A 328 22.83 -6.86 47.38
C ASN A 328 23.36 -7.62 46.14
N SER A 329 24.68 -7.73 46.08
CA SER A 329 25.40 -8.60 45.14
C SER A 329 25.15 -10.06 45.52
N MET A 330 24.17 -10.73 44.90
CA MET A 330 24.11 -12.20 44.68
C MET A 330 22.84 -12.68 43.93
N LEU A 331 21.95 -11.80 43.43
CA LEU A 331 20.74 -12.21 42.70
C LEU A 331 20.89 -11.93 41.21
N GLU A 332 20.49 -12.90 40.37
CA GLU A 332 20.41 -12.75 38.92
C GLU A 332 19.57 -11.52 38.55
N PRO A 333 19.92 -10.77 37.48
CA PRO A 333 19.17 -9.58 37.09
C PRO A 333 17.70 -9.94 36.80
N GLU A 334 16.76 -9.27 37.47
CA GLU A 334 15.33 -9.42 37.15
C GLU A 334 15.09 -8.97 35.70
N MET A 335 14.39 -9.79 34.91
CA MET A 335 14.11 -9.48 33.50
C MET A 335 12.68 -8.94 33.39
N GLU A 336 12.50 -7.78 32.75
CA GLU A 336 11.19 -7.28 32.36
C GLU A 336 10.69 -8.04 31.13
N GLU A 337 9.46 -8.53 31.20
CA GLU A 337 8.82 -9.28 30.11
C GLU A 337 7.74 -8.44 29.42
N GLU A 338 7.85 -8.24 28.11
CA GLU A 338 6.85 -7.58 27.27
C GLU A 338 6.29 -8.59 26.26
N TYR A 339 4.97 -8.78 26.26
CA TYR A 339 4.29 -9.69 25.33
C TYR A 339 3.51 -8.91 24.27
N ARG A 340 3.61 -9.34 23.01
CA ARG A 340 2.84 -8.79 21.89
C ARG A 340 2.27 -9.90 21.02
N ILE A 341 0.99 -9.83 20.72
CA ILE A 341 0.31 -10.82 19.88
C ILE A 341 0.03 -10.21 18.51
N GLY A 342 0.41 -10.92 17.45
CA GLY A 342 0.24 -10.47 16.08
C GLY A 342 0.11 -11.63 15.10
N CYS A 343 0.23 -11.32 13.81
CA CYS A 343 0.20 -12.30 12.72
C CYS A 343 -1.03 -13.22 12.77
N TRP A 344 -2.20 -12.64 13.03
CA TRP A 344 -3.42 -13.43 13.14
C TRP A 344 -3.84 -13.97 11.78
N VAL A 345 -4.32 -15.22 11.73
CA VAL A 345 -4.82 -15.86 10.52
C VAL A 345 -6.22 -16.40 10.79
N ALA A 346 -7.19 -16.03 9.95
CA ALA A 346 -8.56 -16.50 10.08
C ALA A 346 -8.74 -17.89 9.44
N SER A 347 -9.44 -18.82 10.11
CA SER A 347 -9.67 -20.18 9.59
C SER A 347 -10.51 -20.26 8.32
N LEU A 348 -11.44 -19.32 8.13
CA LEU A 348 -12.37 -19.28 6.99
C LEU A 348 -11.67 -18.88 5.70
N THR A 349 -10.88 -17.81 5.75
CA THR A 349 -10.23 -17.20 4.58
C THR A 349 -8.78 -17.63 4.43
N ASN A 350 -8.19 -18.28 5.46
CA ASN A 350 -6.76 -18.51 5.61
C ASN A 350 -5.93 -17.23 5.34
N SER A 351 -6.53 -16.06 5.58
CA SER A 351 -5.95 -14.76 5.29
C SER A 351 -5.49 -14.09 6.58
N PRO A 352 -4.45 -13.24 6.50
CA PRO A 352 -4.07 -12.39 7.61
C PRO A 352 -5.26 -11.55 8.08
N PHE A 353 -5.45 -11.49 9.39
CA PHE A 353 -6.49 -10.69 10.04
C PHE A 353 -5.82 -9.65 10.93
N PRO A 354 -6.07 -8.34 10.74
CA PRO A 354 -5.40 -7.32 11.54
C PRO A 354 -6.19 -7.05 12.83
N PHE A 355 -6.18 -7.99 13.78
CA PHE A 355 -6.64 -7.68 15.14
C PHE A 355 -5.62 -6.71 15.79
N GLN A 356 -6.06 -5.50 16.06
CA GLN A 356 -5.40 -4.42 16.76
C GLN A 356 -5.64 -4.57 18.26
N GLY A 357 -4.60 -4.99 19.00
CA GLY A 357 -4.62 -5.01 20.46
C GLY A 357 -5.49 -6.10 21.09
N LEU A 358 -5.82 -7.17 20.36
CA LEU A 358 -6.40 -8.36 20.97
C LEU A 358 -5.29 -9.10 21.75
N GLU A 359 -5.29 -8.93 23.06
CA GLU A 359 -4.39 -9.65 23.97
C GLU A 359 -4.98 -11.02 24.31
N ILE A 360 -4.21 -11.91 24.94
CA ILE A 360 -4.65 -13.21 25.46
C ILE A 360 -4.23 -13.26 26.92
N ASP A 361 -5.16 -13.58 27.81
CA ASP A 361 -4.88 -13.71 29.24
C ASP A 361 -4.23 -15.08 29.48
N PHE A 362 -2.94 -15.07 29.80
CA PHE A 362 -2.16 -16.27 29.96
C PHE A 362 -2.52 -17.08 31.22
N ASP A 363 -3.19 -16.47 32.20
CA ASP A 363 -3.60 -17.15 33.42
C ASP A 363 -4.91 -17.91 33.24
N SER A 364 -5.83 -17.37 32.43
CA SER A 364 -7.21 -17.89 32.36
C SER A 364 -7.63 -18.44 30.99
N GLU A 365 -6.91 -18.13 29.91
CA GLU A 365 -7.32 -18.50 28.55
C GLU A 365 -6.39 -19.51 27.89
N ILE A 366 -5.23 -19.79 28.48
CA ILE A 366 -4.24 -20.70 27.92
C ILE A 366 -4.46 -22.15 28.36
N VAL A 367 -4.50 -23.06 27.37
CA VAL A 367 -4.73 -24.48 27.61
C VAL A 367 -3.47 -25.20 28.09
N TYR A 368 -2.27 -24.84 27.64
CA TYR A 368 -1.00 -25.42 28.07
C TYR A 368 0.02 -24.33 28.45
N PRO A 369 0.93 -24.54 29.39
CA PRO A 369 1.95 -23.53 29.73
C PRO A 369 2.71 -23.03 28.49
N MET A 370 2.87 -21.70 28.38
CA MET A 370 3.65 -21.06 27.32
C MET A 370 5.15 -21.21 27.58
N PHE A 371 5.94 -21.22 26.50
CA PHE A 371 7.41 -21.26 26.55
C PHE A 371 7.98 -22.33 27.51
N PRO A 372 7.64 -23.62 27.36
CA PRO A 372 8.12 -24.68 28.26
C PRO A 372 9.64 -24.94 28.16
N ARG A 373 10.38 -24.26 27.27
CA ARG A 373 11.83 -24.41 27.10
C ARG A 373 12.58 -23.60 28.16
N SER A 374 13.54 -24.24 28.84
CA SER A 374 14.51 -23.56 29.71
C SER A 374 15.36 -22.57 28.87
N PRO A 375 15.71 -21.39 29.41
CA PRO A 375 16.54 -20.37 28.73
C PRO A 375 17.99 -20.81 28.43
N SER A 376 18.34 -22.09 28.65
CA SER A 376 19.71 -22.61 28.53
C SER A 376 20.16 -22.94 27.10
N ASN A 377 19.28 -22.92 26.09
CA ASN A 377 19.66 -23.10 24.69
C ASN A 377 19.26 -21.87 23.88
N LEU A 378 20.23 -20.99 23.65
CA LEU A 378 20.11 -19.79 22.81
C LEU A 378 19.60 -20.17 21.40
N ASP A 379 18.34 -19.85 21.14
CA ASP A 379 17.78 -19.78 19.80
C ASP A 379 17.95 -18.35 19.27
N ASN A 380 18.37 -18.22 18.00
CA ASN A 380 18.70 -16.95 17.36
C ASN A 380 17.51 -15.98 17.34
N THR A 381 17.59 -15.00 18.22
CA THR A 381 16.92 -13.71 18.16
C THR A 381 17.45 -12.89 16.99
N GLU A 382 16.60 -12.01 16.42
CA GLU A 382 17.08 -10.83 15.69
C GLU A 382 17.85 -9.94 16.68
N SER A 383 19.11 -10.29 16.96
CA SER A 383 20.03 -9.45 17.68
C SER A 383 20.44 -8.32 16.73
N ARG A 384 19.77 -7.17 16.80
CA ARG A 384 20.31 -5.93 16.20
C ARG A 384 21.48 -5.48 17.07
N SER A 385 22.70 -5.90 16.77
CA SER A 385 23.89 -5.40 17.45
C SER A 385 24.37 -4.10 16.80
N LEU A 386 24.43 -3.04 17.60
CA LEU A 386 25.25 -1.85 17.35
C LEU A 386 26.68 -2.18 17.80
N ASN A 387 27.69 -1.75 17.04
CA ASN A 387 29.12 -1.95 17.34
C ASN A 387 29.48 -1.33 18.70
N LEU A 388 29.52 -2.12 19.78
CA LEU A 388 29.96 -1.68 21.11
C LEU A 388 30.83 -2.75 21.79
N THR A 389 31.65 -2.33 22.75
CA THR A 389 32.71 -3.14 23.37
C THR A 389 32.19 -4.11 24.45
N ASP A 390 32.98 -5.14 24.77
CA ASP A 390 32.55 -6.32 25.56
C ASP A 390 31.96 -6.02 26.97
N HIS A 391 32.16 -4.81 27.53
CA HIS A 391 31.55 -4.41 28.81
C HIS A 391 30.19 -3.69 28.68
N GLU A 392 29.76 -3.33 27.46
CA GLU A 392 28.46 -2.67 27.18
C GLU A 392 27.40 -3.67 26.64
N LEU A 393 27.79 -4.92 26.34
CA LEU A 393 26.89 -5.95 25.84
C LEU A 393 25.95 -6.51 26.93
N GLU A 394 26.39 -6.60 28.18
CA GLU A 394 25.60 -7.23 29.25
C GLU A 394 24.38 -6.40 29.71
N SER A 395 24.37 -5.09 29.45
CA SER A 395 23.26 -4.19 29.85
C SER A 395 22.21 -3.95 28.76
N SER A 396 22.39 -4.52 27.55
CA SER A 396 21.59 -4.14 26.37
C SER A 396 21.04 -5.31 25.54
N MET A 397 21.21 -6.57 25.96
CA MET A 397 20.65 -7.73 25.24
C MET A 397 19.13 -7.82 25.41
N GLU A 398 18.40 -7.51 24.33
CA GLU A 398 16.97 -7.81 24.21
C GLU A 398 16.78 -9.20 23.59
N PHE A 399 16.05 -10.10 24.28
CA PHE A 399 15.72 -11.42 23.72
C PHE A 399 14.27 -11.46 23.23
N ILE A 400 14.02 -11.92 22.02
CA ILE A 400 12.68 -12.06 21.42
C ILE A 400 12.37 -13.53 21.13
N TYR A 401 11.37 -14.08 21.83
CA TYR A 401 10.86 -15.43 21.62
C TYR A 401 9.53 -15.39 20.89
N CYS A 402 9.33 -16.31 19.95
CA CYS A 402 8.09 -16.43 19.18
C CYS A 402 7.41 -17.78 19.47
N GLN A 403 6.11 -17.75 19.77
CA GLN A 403 5.30 -18.95 19.98
C GLN A 403 3.99 -18.81 19.23
N ALA A 404 3.69 -19.74 18.33
CA ALA A 404 2.42 -19.77 17.62
C ALA A 404 1.32 -20.36 18.51
N LEU A 405 0.10 -19.88 18.31
CA LEU A 405 -1.11 -20.27 19.03
C LEU A 405 -2.21 -20.69 18.06
N LEU A 406 -2.95 -21.73 18.43
CA LEU A 406 -4.28 -22.01 17.91
C LEU A 406 -5.31 -21.45 18.89
N VAL A 407 -6.01 -20.39 18.47
CA VAL A 407 -7.02 -19.69 19.26
C VAL A 407 -8.40 -20.15 18.84
N VAL A 408 -9.24 -20.48 19.82
CA VAL A 408 -10.59 -21.00 19.62
C VAL A 408 -11.58 -20.15 20.39
N TRP A 409 -12.70 -19.82 19.78
CA TRP A 409 -13.81 -19.15 20.44
C TRP A 409 -15.14 -19.54 19.79
N ARG A 410 -16.24 -19.04 20.36
CA ARG A 410 -17.58 -19.24 19.79
C ARG A 410 -17.68 -18.59 18.40
N LYS A 411 -18.25 -19.31 17.43
CA LYS A 411 -18.41 -18.84 16.05
C LYS A 411 -19.11 -17.47 15.92
N THR A 412 -20.14 -17.22 16.74
CA THR A 412 -20.85 -15.93 16.71
C THR A 412 -20.04 -14.77 17.28
N SER A 413 -18.95 -15.02 18.01
CA SER A 413 -18.09 -14.00 18.60
C SER A 413 -17.05 -13.46 17.62
N THR A 414 -16.79 -14.15 16.51
CA THR A 414 -15.79 -13.76 15.50
C THR A 414 -16.03 -12.33 15.01
N ILE A 415 -17.27 -12.00 14.61
CA ILE A 415 -17.59 -10.66 14.13
C ILE A 415 -17.53 -9.60 15.25
N ASP A 416 -17.93 -9.95 16.49
CA ASP A 416 -17.89 -9.01 17.61
C ASP A 416 -16.45 -8.65 17.99
N LEU A 417 -15.57 -9.66 18.03
CA LEU A 417 -14.14 -9.49 18.30
C LEU A 417 -13.48 -8.73 17.14
N ALA A 418 -13.83 -9.04 15.89
CA ALA A 418 -13.35 -8.29 14.74
C ALA A 418 -13.77 -6.83 14.79
N CYS A 419 -15.01 -6.53 15.13
CA CYS A 419 -15.49 -5.16 15.26
C CYS A 419 -14.74 -4.40 16.37
N ARG A 420 -14.54 -5.04 17.53
CA ARG A 420 -13.87 -4.43 18.69
C ARG A 420 -12.38 -4.20 18.48
N TYR A 421 -11.69 -5.15 17.87
CA TYR A 421 -10.23 -5.14 17.74
C TYR A 421 -9.80 -4.91 16.29
N GLY A 422 -10.62 -4.36 15.40
CA GLY A 422 -10.21 -4.17 14.01
C GLY A 422 -11.36 -3.99 13.04
N PHE A 423 -12.17 -2.94 13.23
CA PHE A 423 -13.43 -2.74 12.50
C PHE A 423 -13.28 -2.79 10.97
N VAL A 424 -12.19 -2.26 10.41
CA VAL A 424 -11.96 -2.34 8.95
C VAL A 424 -11.80 -3.78 8.47
N GLY A 425 -11.05 -4.61 9.23
CA GLY A 425 -10.93 -6.04 8.93
C GLY A 425 -12.25 -6.79 9.11
N ALA A 426 -13.12 -6.34 10.04
CA ALA A 426 -14.47 -6.86 10.18
C ALA A 426 -15.34 -6.58 8.93
N LEU A 427 -15.22 -5.39 8.33
CA LEU A 427 -15.89 -5.08 7.06
C LEU A 427 -15.31 -5.89 5.89
N ASP A 428 -13.99 -6.05 5.81
CA ASP A 428 -13.36 -6.88 4.78
C ASP A 428 -13.85 -8.33 4.88
N LEU A 429 -14.03 -8.87 6.10
CA LEU A 429 -14.63 -10.18 6.33
C LEU A 429 -16.08 -10.21 5.85
N LEU A 430 -16.90 -9.23 6.25
CA LEU A 430 -18.32 -9.19 5.92
C LEU A 430 -18.56 -9.10 4.40
N GLU A 431 -17.76 -8.31 3.68
CA GLU A 431 -17.78 -8.22 2.21
C GLU A 431 -17.30 -9.50 1.53
N ASN A 432 -16.37 -10.24 2.14
CA ASN A 432 -15.99 -11.55 1.61
C ASN A 432 -17.09 -12.59 1.86
N LEU A 433 -17.74 -12.55 3.02
CA LEU A 433 -18.89 -13.41 3.32
C LEU A 433 -20.07 -13.13 2.39
N SER A 434 -20.37 -11.86 2.06
CA SER A 434 -21.45 -11.52 1.12
C SER A 434 -21.23 -12.07 -0.30
N ARG A 435 -19.98 -12.34 -0.69
CA ARG A 435 -19.63 -12.95 -1.98
C ARG A 435 -19.61 -14.47 -1.96
N THR A 436 -19.47 -15.09 -0.78
CA THR A 436 -19.16 -16.53 -0.64
C THR A 436 -20.26 -17.34 0.04
N MET A 437 -21.13 -16.69 0.82
CA MET A 437 -22.16 -17.34 1.64
C MET A 437 -23.57 -16.89 1.22
N PRO A 438 -24.62 -17.68 1.53
CA PRO A 438 -26.00 -17.29 1.30
C PRO A 438 -26.38 -16.01 2.07
N SER A 439 -27.24 -15.16 1.47
CA SER A 439 -27.61 -13.85 2.03
C SER A 439 -28.16 -13.93 3.46
N GLU A 440 -28.95 -14.97 3.80
CA GLU A 440 -29.55 -15.12 5.14
C GLU A 440 -28.50 -15.21 6.26
N GLU A 441 -27.41 -15.94 6.04
CA GLU A 441 -26.33 -16.05 7.03
C GLU A 441 -25.57 -14.73 7.16
N VAL A 442 -25.36 -14.04 6.03
CA VAL A 442 -24.64 -12.77 5.99
C VAL A 442 -25.46 -11.65 6.66
N LEU A 443 -26.79 -11.66 6.50
CA LEU A 443 -27.70 -10.71 7.15
C LEU A 443 -27.61 -10.78 8.68
N PHE A 444 -27.47 -11.98 9.25
CA PHE A 444 -27.25 -12.12 10.69
C PHE A 444 -25.94 -11.46 11.13
N VAL A 445 -24.85 -11.65 10.37
CA VAL A 445 -23.53 -11.04 10.67
C VAL A 445 -23.57 -9.52 10.47
N LEU A 446 -24.26 -9.03 9.43
CA LEU A 446 -24.49 -7.60 9.20
C LEU A 446 -25.27 -6.98 10.37
N GLY A 447 -26.36 -7.61 10.82
CA GLY A 447 -27.16 -7.12 11.95
C GLY A 447 -26.35 -7.01 13.24
N ARG A 448 -25.45 -7.96 13.52
CA ARG A 448 -24.51 -7.88 14.65
C ARG A 448 -23.51 -6.72 14.49
N THR A 449 -22.99 -6.53 13.28
CA THR A 449 -22.06 -5.44 12.96
C THR A 449 -22.73 -4.08 13.18
N VAL A 450 -23.96 -3.89 12.69
CA VAL A 450 -24.74 -2.67 12.89
C VAL A 450 -25.08 -2.47 14.37
N THR A 451 -25.47 -3.52 15.09
CA THR A 451 -25.67 -3.45 16.54
C THR A 451 -24.41 -3.00 17.28
N PHE A 452 -23.24 -3.49 16.87
CA PHE A 452 -21.96 -3.03 17.42
C PHE A 452 -21.72 -1.55 17.14
N CYS A 453 -21.99 -1.08 15.91
CA CYS A 453 -21.91 0.34 15.56
C CYS A 453 -22.80 1.20 16.45
N CYS A 454 -24.05 0.79 16.70
CA CYS A 454 -24.96 1.50 17.60
C CYS A 454 -24.41 1.57 19.04
N ALA A 455 -23.83 0.47 19.54
CA ALA A 455 -23.31 0.41 20.89
C ALA A 455 -21.96 1.16 21.06
N ASN A 456 -21.15 1.25 20.00
CA ASN A 456 -19.78 1.78 20.06
C ASN A 456 -19.44 2.71 18.87
N PRO A 457 -20.21 3.78 18.61
CA PRO A 457 -20.04 4.58 17.40
C PRO A 457 -18.67 5.27 17.35
N ARG A 458 -18.08 5.64 18.49
CA ARG A 458 -16.73 6.22 18.53
C ARG A 458 -15.63 5.26 18.10
N LEU A 459 -15.75 3.97 18.45
CA LEU A 459 -14.77 2.97 18.02
C LEU A 459 -14.78 2.80 16.50
N VAL A 460 -15.90 3.11 15.86
CA VAL A 460 -16.09 2.98 14.42
C VAL A 460 -15.64 4.23 13.67
N TRP A 461 -16.12 5.42 14.06
CA TRP A 461 -15.96 6.64 13.25
C TRP A 461 -14.92 7.65 13.76
N CYS A 462 -14.46 7.55 15.02
CA CYS A 462 -13.43 8.47 15.51
C CYS A 462 -12.03 8.05 15.03
N ASN A 463 -11.26 9.00 14.50
CA ASN A 463 -9.88 8.77 14.05
C ASN A 463 -8.94 8.31 15.18
N SER A 464 -9.22 8.70 16.43
CA SER A 464 -8.49 8.27 17.62
C SER A 464 -8.52 6.76 17.84
N SER A 465 -9.49 6.06 17.27
CA SER A 465 -9.61 4.60 17.34
C SER A 465 -8.64 3.87 16.39
N TYR A 466 -7.96 4.59 15.48
CA TYR A 466 -7.11 4.02 14.42
C TYR A 466 -5.63 4.42 14.53
N THR A 467 -5.17 4.85 15.71
CA THR A 467 -3.79 5.37 15.94
C THR A 467 -2.68 4.39 15.57
N ASN A 468 -2.94 3.08 15.62
CA ASN A 468 -1.96 2.04 15.31
C ASN A 468 -1.87 1.70 13.80
N ARG A 469 -2.69 2.32 12.95
CA ARG A 469 -2.69 2.07 11.51
C ARG A 469 -1.81 3.10 10.78
N LYS A 470 -1.09 2.66 9.74
CA LYS A 470 -0.29 3.54 8.86
C LYS A 470 -1.13 4.67 8.25
N SER A 471 -2.40 4.41 7.99
CA SER A 471 -3.37 5.39 7.50
C SER A 471 -4.77 5.10 8.07
N PRO A 472 -5.42 6.06 8.75
CA PRO A 472 -6.81 5.93 9.17
C PRO A 472 -7.75 5.87 7.94
N PRO A 473 -8.95 5.30 8.06
CA PRO A 473 -9.95 5.31 6.98
C PRO A 473 -10.32 6.76 6.61
N LEU A 474 -10.61 6.99 5.33
CA LEU A 474 -11.05 8.31 4.87
C LEU A 474 -12.44 8.64 5.45
N PRO A 475 -12.76 9.93 5.70
CA PRO A 475 -14.08 10.33 6.20
C PRO A 475 -15.22 9.78 5.33
N GLY A 476 -16.23 9.15 5.95
CA GLY A 476 -17.37 8.55 5.26
C GLY A 476 -17.09 7.21 4.57
N GLN A 477 -15.85 6.73 4.52
CA GLN A 477 -15.53 5.47 3.84
C GLN A 477 -16.21 4.27 4.50
N LEU A 478 -16.19 4.19 5.83
CA LEU A 478 -16.82 3.11 6.58
C LEU A 478 -18.35 3.15 6.44
N THR A 479 -18.93 4.36 6.52
CA THR A 479 -20.35 4.60 6.33
C THR A 479 -20.82 4.17 4.94
N TYR A 480 -20.06 4.54 3.91
CA TYR A 480 -20.35 4.12 2.53
C TYR A 480 -20.33 2.59 2.40
N ARG A 481 -19.29 1.91 2.90
CA ARG A 481 -19.18 0.44 2.83
C ARG A 481 -20.35 -0.26 3.53
N LEU A 482 -20.71 0.18 4.74
CA LEU A 482 -21.83 -0.37 5.49
C LEU A 482 -23.17 -0.15 4.78
N LEU A 483 -23.44 1.07 4.30
CA LEU A 483 -24.68 1.37 3.55
C LEU A 483 -24.75 0.55 2.25
N GLN A 484 -23.63 0.42 1.54
CA GLN A 484 -23.55 -0.36 0.31
C GLN A 484 -23.84 -1.84 0.59
N LEU A 485 -23.32 -2.41 1.69
CA LEU A 485 -23.66 -3.77 2.12
C LEU A 485 -25.15 -3.93 2.45
N CYS A 486 -25.77 -2.97 3.14
CA CYS A 486 -27.21 -2.99 3.39
C CYS A 486 -28.03 -2.96 2.09
N ILE A 487 -27.56 -2.23 1.07
CA ILE A 487 -28.20 -2.14 -0.25
C ILE A 487 -28.02 -3.43 -1.06
N ASP A 488 -26.81 -3.98 -1.07
CA ASP A 488 -26.46 -5.18 -1.85
C ASP A 488 -27.15 -6.44 -1.30
N LEU A 489 -27.35 -6.50 0.02
CA LEU A 489 -28.06 -7.59 0.71
C LEU A 489 -29.58 -7.35 0.83
N ASP A 490 -30.10 -6.30 0.22
CA ASP A 490 -31.51 -5.89 0.25
C ASP A 490 -32.11 -5.81 1.66
N SER A 491 -31.39 -5.15 2.57
CA SER A 491 -31.73 -5.04 3.99
C SER A 491 -31.98 -3.58 4.39
N PRO A 492 -33.15 -3.00 4.03
CA PRO A 492 -33.48 -1.62 4.35
C PRO A 492 -33.57 -1.37 5.86
N GLU A 493 -33.96 -2.35 6.68
CA GLU A 493 -34.05 -2.21 8.14
C GLU A 493 -32.70 -1.86 8.77
N GLN A 494 -31.64 -2.61 8.42
CA GLN A 494 -30.28 -2.34 8.88
C GLN A 494 -29.76 -1.00 8.34
N GLY A 495 -30.13 -0.65 7.10
CA GLY A 495 -29.85 0.65 6.52
C GLY A 495 -30.48 1.81 7.28
N LEU A 496 -31.74 1.67 7.72
CA LEU A 496 -32.46 2.68 8.51
C LEU A 496 -31.85 2.88 9.90
N ILE A 497 -31.44 1.78 10.56
CA ILE A 497 -30.73 1.86 11.84
C ILE A 497 -29.42 2.64 11.67
N LEU A 498 -28.66 2.34 10.63
CA LEU A 498 -27.42 3.03 10.32
C LEU A 498 -27.65 4.52 9.98
N LEU A 499 -28.69 4.83 9.21
CA LEU A 499 -29.10 6.20 8.89
C LEU A 499 -29.38 7.02 10.16
N ASN A 500 -30.18 6.49 11.08
CA ASN A 500 -30.45 7.14 12.37
C ASN A 500 -29.16 7.34 13.18
N LEU A 501 -28.23 6.39 13.13
CA LEU A 501 -26.97 6.49 13.86
C LEU A 501 -26.07 7.61 13.32
N ILE A 502 -25.92 7.73 11.99
CA ILE A 502 -25.08 8.78 11.37
C ILE A 502 -25.77 10.15 11.36
N ALA A 503 -27.10 10.20 11.48
CA ALA A 503 -27.88 11.42 11.60
C ALA A 503 -27.67 12.12 12.96
N ASN A 504 -27.35 11.36 14.02
CA ASN A 504 -27.10 11.89 15.35
C ASN A 504 -25.65 12.40 15.52
N ASP A 505 -25.44 13.36 16.43
CA ASP A 505 -24.09 13.83 16.79
C ASP A 505 -23.37 12.77 17.64
N LEU A 506 -22.07 12.56 17.40
CA LEU A 506 -21.29 11.67 18.27
C LEU A 506 -21.04 12.40 19.59
N PRO A 507 -21.21 11.73 20.74
CA PRO A 507 -20.96 12.36 22.03
C PRO A 507 -19.52 12.89 22.09
N ALA A 508 -19.26 14.00 22.78
CA ALA A 508 -17.93 14.64 22.89
C ALA A 508 -16.93 13.81 23.74
N SER A 509 -15.66 13.74 23.32
CA SER A 509 -14.61 13.05 24.10
C SER A 509 -14.53 13.59 25.53
N PRO A 510 -14.43 12.75 26.58
CA PRO A 510 -13.96 13.23 27.86
C PRO A 510 -12.52 13.68 27.65
N THR A 511 -12.29 14.98 27.51
CA THR A 511 -10.95 15.55 27.55
C THR A 511 -10.30 15.10 28.86
N LYS A 512 -9.10 14.54 28.80
CA LYS A 512 -8.24 14.42 29.98
C LYS A 512 -7.93 15.85 30.43
N THR A 513 -8.78 16.43 31.28
CA THR A 513 -8.47 17.67 31.96
C THR A 513 -7.29 17.38 32.89
N SER A 514 -6.17 18.04 32.63
CA SER A 514 -5.14 18.18 33.64
C SER A 514 -5.79 18.87 34.85
N PRO A 515 -5.40 18.57 36.11
CA PRO A 515 -6.05 19.18 37.27
C PRO A 515 -5.90 20.71 37.37
N TRP A 516 -5.16 21.37 36.48
CA TRP A 516 -4.73 22.77 36.65
C TRP A 516 -5.31 23.78 35.63
N ASP A 517 -6.15 23.37 34.69
CA ASP A 517 -6.74 24.30 33.72
C ASP A 517 -8.18 24.70 34.09
N ASN A 518 -8.29 25.58 35.08
CA ASN A 518 -9.53 26.33 35.35
C ASN A 518 -9.54 27.61 34.50
N GLN A 519 -9.86 27.50 33.21
CA GLN A 519 -10.46 28.59 32.42
C GLN A 519 -10.91 28.09 31.04
N SER A 520 -12.18 28.37 30.73
CA SER A 520 -12.90 28.12 29.46
C SER A 520 -13.68 26.80 29.36
N GLU A 521 -14.94 26.81 29.80
CA GLU A 521 -15.99 25.88 29.36
C GLU A 521 -16.36 26.13 27.87
N ALA A 522 -15.41 25.99 26.97
CA ALA A 522 -15.72 25.78 25.56
C ALA A 522 -16.01 24.29 25.39
N ALA A 523 -17.30 23.93 25.25
CA ALA A 523 -17.71 22.56 24.95
C ALA A 523 -16.86 22.02 23.78
N ALA A 524 -16.19 20.88 23.99
CA ALA A 524 -15.37 20.25 22.95
C ALA A 524 -16.23 20.07 21.68
N PRO A 525 -15.71 20.40 20.49
CA PRO A 525 -16.50 20.33 19.26
C PRO A 525 -17.01 18.89 19.07
N MET A 526 -18.34 18.73 18.96
CA MET A 526 -18.95 17.43 18.68
C MET A 526 -18.46 16.91 17.33
N GLU A 527 -17.94 15.69 17.29
CA GLU A 527 -17.53 15.04 16.05
C GLU A 527 -18.79 14.56 15.30
N ILE A 528 -18.91 14.93 14.03
CA ILE A 528 -20.04 14.56 13.19
C ILE A 528 -19.55 13.60 12.12
N GLU A 529 -20.14 12.39 12.07
CA GLU A 529 -20.04 11.54 10.90
C GLU A 529 -20.97 12.09 9.80
N GLY A 530 -22.26 11.76 9.79
CA GLY A 530 -23.20 12.23 8.76
C GLY A 530 -22.69 12.04 7.32
N LEU A 531 -22.99 13.00 6.43
CA LEU A 531 -22.62 12.95 5.01
C LEU A 531 -21.19 13.48 4.77
N ARG A 532 -20.17 12.68 5.06
CA ARG A 532 -18.76 13.10 4.91
C ARG A 532 -18.22 13.08 3.47
N ASN A 533 -18.86 12.37 2.54
CA ASN A 533 -18.41 12.29 1.15
C ASN A 533 -19.56 11.99 0.17
N ASN A 534 -19.29 12.17 -1.12
CA ASN A 534 -20.26 12.01 -2.20
C ASN A 534 -20.74 10.56 -2.38
N GLN A 535 -19.93 9.56 -2.02
CA GLN A 535 -20.32 8.15 -2.13
C GLN A 535 -21.38 7.78 -1.09
N VAL A 536 -21.28 8.34 0.13
CA VAL A 536 -22.32 8.18 1.16
C VAL A 536 -23.63 8.82 0.69
N ALA A 537 -23.59 10.00 0.07
CA ALA A 537 -24.78 10.66 -0.46
C ALA A 537 -25.49 9.82 -1.54
N VAL A 538 -24.73 9.25 -2.49
CA VAL A 538 -25.27 8.36 -3.53
C VAL A 538 -25.87 7.08 -2.92
N ALA A 539 -25.19 6.47 -1.95
CA ALA A 539 -25.70 5.28 -1.25
C ALA A 539 -26.97 5.60 -0.45
N LEU A 540 -27.02 6.75 0.22
CA LEU A 540 -28.19 7.19 0.96
C LEU A 540 -29.40 7.40 0.05
N ALA A 541 -29.24 8.01 -1.12
CA ALA A 541 -30.33 8.15 -2.08
C ALA A 541 -30.91 6.78 -2.52
N LYS A 542 -30.04 5.79 -2.75
CA LYS A 542 -30.45 4.41 -3.08
C LYS A 542 -31.15 3.71 -1.92
N LEU A 543 -30.75 4.00 -0.68
CA LEU A 543 -31.43 3.50 0.52
C LEU A 543 -32.82 4.12 0.65
N ILE A 544 -32.95 5.44 0.49
CA ILE A 544 -34.25 6.14 0.56
C ILE A 544 -35.21 5.59 -0.49
N ALA A 545 -34.74 5.33 -1.72
CA ALA A 545 -35.54 4.73 -2.77
C ALA A 545 -36.08 3.33 -2.44
N ARG A 546 -35.36 2.56 -1.60
CA ARG A 546 -35.77 1.21 -1.17
C ARG A 546 -36.61 1.22 0.10
N ALA A 547 -36.19 1.98 1.11
CA ALA A 547 -36.82 2.00 2.43
C ALA A 547 -38.08 2.88 2.47
N GLY A 548 -38.24 3.80 1.52
CA GLY A 548 -39.32 4.78 1.50
C GLY A 548 -38.98 6.06 2.26
N TRP A 549 -39.55 7.17 1.82
CA TRP A 549 -39.26 8.50 2.37
C TRP A 549 -39.76 8.67 3.80
N ASP A 550 -40.95 8.17 4.12
CA ASP A 550 -41.57 8.37 5.43
C ASP A 550 -40.69 7.82 6.59
N SER A 551 -40.01 6.70 6.35
CA SER A 551 -39.09 6.11 7.33
C SER A 551 -37.74 6.83 7.42
N CYS A 552 -37.35 7.59 6.39
CA CYS A 552 -36.06 8.30 6.33
C CYS A 552 -36.17 9.78 6.72
N LYS A 553 -37.37 10.36 6.63
CA LYS A 553 -37.62 11.82 6.71
C LYS A 553 -37.03 12.47 7.96
N GLU A 554 -37.29 11.88 9.13
CA GLU A 554 -36.80 12.41 10.41
C GLU A 554 -35.27 12.44 10.44
N ALA A 555 -34.62 11.31 10.15
CA ALA A 555 -33.15 11.21 10.14
C ALA A 555 -32.50 12.16 9.12
N VAL A 556 -33.08 12.28 7.92
CA VAL A 556 -32.57 13.19 6.88
C VAL A 556 -32.71 14.65 7.31
N SER A 557 -33.75 15.02 8.05
CA SER A 557 -33.93 16.38 8.55
C SER A 557 -32.79 16.83 9.49
N HIS A 558 -32.16 15.92 10.23
CA HIS A 558 -31.00 16.23 11.06
C HIS A 558 -29.76 16.63 10.25
N PHE A 559 -29.63 16.21 8.98
CA PHE A 559 -28.56 16.71 8.10
C PHE A 559 -28.78 18.14 7.62
N LEU A 560 -30.03 18.62 7.64
CA LEU A 560 -30.43 19.93 7.11
C LEU A 560 -30.39 21.04 8.17
N ILE A 561 -29.79 20.78 9.34
CA ILE A 561 -29.53 21.79 10.36
C ILE A 561 -28.39 22.71 9.86
N PRO A 562 -28.48 24.06 10.01
CA PRO A 562 -27.49 24.99 9.47
C PRO A 562 -26.03 24.67 9.80
N ALA A 563 -25.75 24.22 11.03
CA ALA A 563 -24.41 23.83 11.46
C ALA A 563 -23.85 22.61 10.69
N ARG A 564 -24.71 21.65 10.34
CA ARG A 564 -24.35 20.44 9.56
C ARG A 564 -24.24 20.74 8.07
N ILE A 565 -25.12 21.58 7.54
CA ILE A 565 -25.06 22.03 6.14
C ILE A 565 -23.69 22.65 5.84
N ALA A 566 -23.21 23.55 6.69
CA ALA A 566 -21.90 24.20 6.52
C ALA A 566 -20.72 23.20 6.47
N GLN A 567 -20.84 22.02 7.11
CA GLN A 567 -19.80 21.00 7.12
C GLN A 567 -19.96 19.95 5.99
N GLN A 568 -21.13 19.86 5.36
CA GLN A 568 -21.52 18.77 4.44
C GLN A 568 -22.08 19.30 3.10
N MET A 569 -21.71 20.52 2.71
CA MET A 569 -22.30 21.24 1.58
C MET A 569 -22.29 20.44 0.27
N GLU A 570 -21.11 19.96 -0.18
CA GLU A 570 -20.99 19.22 -1.43
C GLU A 570 -21.77 17.89 -1.39
N PRO A 571 -21.60 17.00 -0.39
CA PRO A 571 -22.39 15.77 -0.27
C PRO A 571 -23.91 15.99 -0.26
N LEU A 572 -24.40 17.09 0.34
CA LEU A 572 -25.84 17.41 0.34
C LEU A 572 -26.35 17.76 -1.05
N THR A 573 -25.61 18.54 -1.84
CA THR A 573 -25.98 18.80 -3.25
C THR A 573 -25.93 17.53 -4.11
N VAL A 574 -25.00 16.62 -3.81
CA VAL A 574 -24.92 15.30 -4.46
C VAL A 574 -26.06 14.38 -4.03
N LEU A 575 -26.54 14.47 -2.78
CA LEU A 575 -27.70 13.71 -2.32
C LEU A 575 -28.94 14.08 -3.13
N VAL A 576 -29.21 15.38 -3.31
CA VAL A 576 -30.37 15.86 -4.07
C VAL A 576 -30.32 15.38 -5.53
N THR A 577 -29.17 15.52 -6.19
CA THR A 577 -29.00 15.04 -7.57
C THR A 577 -29.15 13.52 -7.68
N SER A 578 -28.62 12.78 -6.71
CA SER A 578 -28.76 11.32 -6.66
C SER A 578 -30.20 10.87 -6.41
N LEU A 579 -31.00 11.63 -5.64
CA LEU A 579 -32.43 11.37 -5.46
C LEU A 579 -33.21 11.54 -6.77
N LEU A 580 -32.85 12.54 -7.58
CA LEU A 580 -33.42 12.72 -8.92
C LEU A 580 -33.09 11.55 -9.83
N ASP A 581 -31.87 11.03 -9.78
CA ASP A 581 -31.44 9.86 -10.57
C ASP A 581 -32.20 8.58 -10.17
N ASN A 582 -32.71 8.50 -8.93
CA ASN A 582 -33.57 7.41 -8.46
C ASN A 582 -35.08 7.70 -8.64
N GLY A 583 -35.46 8.76 -9.36
CA GLY A 583 -36.86 9.09 -9.66
C GLY A 583 -37.64 9.75 -8.52
N LEU A 584 -36.97 10.18 -7.45
CA LEU A 584 -37.61 10.76 -6.26
C LEU A 584 -37.72 12.29 -6.35
N HIS A 585 -38.36 12.79 -7.42
CA HIS A 585 -38.35 14.22 -7.78
C HIS A 585 -38.94 15.15 -6.71
N LYS A 586 -40.10 14.79 -6.13
CA LYS A 586 -40.75 15.60 -5.08
C LYS A 586 -39.94 15.68 -3.79
N ILE A 587 -39.30 14.56 -3.41
CA ILE A 587 -38.46 14.48 -2.20
C ILE A 587 -37.18 15.29 -2.40
N ALA A 588 -36.56 15.18 -3.59
CA ALA A 588 -35.41 16.00 -3.96
C ALA A 588 -35.75 17.50 -3.89
N ALA A 589 -36.95 17.90 -4.34
CA ALA A 589 -37.43 19.27 -4.25
C ALA A 589 -37.63 19.73 -2.78
N GLU A 590 -38.28 18.91 -1.93
CA GLU A 590 -38.51 19.21 -0.50
C GLU A 590 -37.17 19.44 0.24
N ILE A 591 -36.17 18.60 -0.02
CA ILE A 591 -34.83 18.75 0.56
C ILE A 591 -34.13 19.99 0.02
N ALA A 592 -34.19 20.23 -1.30
CA ALA A 592 -33.55 21.39 -1.93
C ALA A 592 -34.15 22.72 -1.47
N ASP A 593 -35.47 22.79 -1.26
CA ASP A 593 -36.16 23.99 -0.77
C ASP A 593 -35.75 24.34 0.66
N THR A 594 -35.38 23.35 1.47
CA THR A 594 -34.82 23.55 2.82
C THR A 594 -33.33 23.91 2.75
N LEU A 595 -32.58 23.29 1.83
CA LEU A 595 -31.13 23.42 1.71
C LEU A 595 -30.71 24.77 1.12
N CYS A 596 -31.29 25.18 -0.02
CA CYS A 596 -30.82 26.31 -0.82
C CYS A 596 -30.78 27.64 -0.05
N PRO A 597 -31.81 28.04 0.72
CA PRO A 597 -31.78 29.31 1.45
C PRO A 597 -30.63 29.41 2.45
N ILE A 598 -30.31 28.30 3.12
CA ILE A 598 -29.22 28.22 4.10
C ILE A 598 -27.86 28.16 3.39
N LEU A 599 -27.77 27.32 2.36
CA LEU A 599 -26.55 27.08 1.60
C LEU A 599 -26.07 28.38 0.93
N PHE A 600 -26.97 29.13 0.27
CA PHE A 600 -26.61 30.33 -0.48
C PHE A 600 -26.39 31.57 0.39
N ALA A 601 -26.75 31.53 1.68
CA ALA A 601 -26.49 32.63 2.61
C ALA A 601 -25.02 32.73 3.08
N SER A 602 -24.18 31.72 2.82
CA SER A 602 -22.79 31.65 3.33
C SER A 602 -21.75 31.26 2.26
N PRO A 603 -21.52 32.08 1.21
CA PRO A 603 -20.60 31.74 0.10
C PRO A 603 -19.12 31.65 0.46
N SER A 604 -18.68 32.35 1.51
CA SER A 604 -17.26 32.46 1.86
C SER A 604 -16.60 31.14 2.29
N CYS A 605 -17.40 30.13 2.60
CA CYS A 605 -16.95 28.82 3.06
C CYS A 605 -16.84 27.77 1.93
N TRP A 606 -17.16 28.13 0.68
CA TRP A 606 -17.26 27.18 -0.42
C TRP A 606 -15.92 26.94 -1.11
N ASN A 607 -15.69 25.69 -1.50
CA ASN A 607 -14.61 25.33 -2.42
C ASN A 607 -15.13 25.28 -3.87
N SER A 608 -14.24 25.12 -4.85
CA SER A 608 -14.63 25.07 -6.26
C SER A 608 -15.59 23.92 -6.59
N SER A 609 -15.54 22.78 -5.89
CA SER A 609 -16.43 21.65 -6.15
C SER A 609 -17.86 21.89 -5.66
N THR A 610 -18.04 22.56 -4.51
CA THR A 610 -19.37 22.92 -3.99
C THR A 610 -20.12 23.83 -4.96
N PHE A 611 -19.45 24.82 -5.55
CA PHE A 611 -20.08 25.68 -6.56
C PHE A 611 -20.58 24.88 -7.77
N ASN A 612 -19.77 23.92 -8.23
CA ASN A 612 -20.06 23.06 -9.36
C ASN A 612 -21.26 22.15 -9.10
N THR A 613 -21.27 21.45 -7.96
CA THR A 613 -22.34 20.51 -7.61
C THR A 613 -23.65 21.23 -7.26
N ALA A 614 -23.59 22.44 -6.69
CA ALA A 614 -24.76 23.28 -6.47
C ALA A 614 -25.40 23.75 -7.78
N ALA A 615 -24.60 24.22 -8.75
CA ALA A 615 -25.12 24.60 -10.08
C ALA A 615 -25.73 23.40 -10.81
N GLU A 616 -25.08 22.24 -10.73
CA GLU A 616 -25.62 20.98 -11.27
C GLU A 616 -26.96 20.62 -10.63
N MET A 617 -27.06 20.69 -9.30
CA MET A 617 -28.29 20.43 -8.57
C MET A 617 -29.45 21.30 -9.06
N ILE A 618 -29.23 22.61 -9.22
CA ILE A 618 -30.27 23.53 -9.69
C ILE A 618 -30.73 23.14 -11.10
N ILE A 619 -29.80 22.95 -12.04
CA ILE A 619 -30.15 22.60 -13.42
C ILE A 619 -30.93 21.29 -13.50
N ARG A 620 -30.54 20.28 -12.71
CA ARG A 620 -31.21 18.97 -12.66
C ARG A 620 -32.61 19.06 -12.06
N LEU A 621 -32.82 19.93 -11.05
CA LEU A 621 -34.14 20.17 -10.46
C LEU A 621 -35.09 20.87 -11.44
N GLU A 622 -34.58 21.73 -12.31
CA GLU A 622 -35.38 22.44 -13.32
C GLU A 622 -35.77 21.58 -14.54
N GLU A 623 -35.20 20.37 -14.69
CA GLU A 623 -35.61 19.42 -15.74
C GLU A 623 -37.04 18.91 -15.55
N TRP A 624 -37.56 18.92 -14.32
CA TRP A 624 -38.86 18.36 -13.98
C TRP A 624 -39.81 19.43 -13.45
N SER A 625 -41.04 19.43 -13.95
CA SER A 625 -42.06 20.39 -13.51
C SER A 625 -42.42 20.27 -12.02
N GLU A 626 -42.35 19.05 -11.46
CA GLU A 626 -42.67 18.79 -10.05
C GLU A 626 -41.62 19.30 -9.07
N SER A 627 -40.39 19.54 -9.53
CA SER A 627 -39.29 20.00 -8.69
C SER A 627 -38.82 21.42 -9.02
N SER A 628 -39.33 22.07 -10.07
CA SER A 628 -38.93 23.40 -10.51
C SER A 628 -39.30 24.49 -9.49
N ASN A 629 -38.37 25.41 -9.21
CA ASN A 629 -38.59 26.53 -8.28
C ASN A 629 -37.76 27.76 -8.69
N THR A 630 -38.44 28.81 -9.17
CA THR A 630 -37.80 30.04 -9.67
C THR A 630 -37.09 30.85 -8.59
N GLN A 631 -37.46 30.69 -7.31
CA GLN A 631 -36.78 31.36 -6.22
C GLN A 631 -35.35 30.83 -6.07
N ARG A 632 -35.17 29.50 -6.12
CA ARG A 632 -33.84 28.88 -5.99
C ARG A 632 -32.89 29.27 -7.11
N THR A 633 -33.40 29.33 -8.35
CA THR A 633 -32.61 29.82 -9.48
C THR A 633 -32.19 31.28 -9.27
N GLY A 634 -33.10 32.13 -8.80
CA GLY A 634 -32.80 33.54 -8.51
C GLY A 634 -31.79 33.73 -7.38
N ASP A 635 -31.91 32.95 -6.30
CA ASP A 635 -31.00 33.01 -5.15
C ASP A 635 -29.57 32.62 -5.55
N TYR A 636 -29.40 31.58 -6.36
CA TYR A 636 -28.08 31.20 -6.85
C TYR A 636 -27.51 32.20 -7.86
N LEU A 637 -28.33 32.78 -8.73
CA LEU A 637 -27.85 33.84 -9.64
C LEU A 637 -27.39 35.08 -8.87
N THR A 638 -28.08 35.42 -7.78
CA THR A 638 -27.65 36.50 -6.86
C THR A 638 -26.32 36.16 -6.19
N LEU A 639 -26.15 34.91 -5.75
CA LEU A 639 -24.88 34.40 -5.23
C LEU A 639 -23.76 34.49 -6.27
N ALA A 640 -24.03 34.08 -7.50
CA ALA A 640 -23.07 34.01 -8.60
C ALA A 640 -22.43 35.36 -8.92
N GLN A 641 -23.14 36.47 -8.70
CA GLN A 641 -22.61 37.83 -8.86
C GLN A 641 -21.43 38.12 -7.91
N SER A 642 -21.40 37.47 -6.74
CA SER A 642 -20.37 37.62 -5.71
C SER A 642 -19.23 36.59 -5.77
N ILE A 643 -19.33 35.60 -6.65
CA ILE A 643 -18.30 34.55 -6.81
C ILE A 643 -17.09 35.15 -7.55
N GLU A 644 -15.88 34.77 -7.14
CA GLU A 644 -14.65 35.13 -7.87
C GLU A 644 -14.71 34.62 -9.32
N THR A 645 -14.32 35.48 -10.27
CA THR A 645 -14.40 35.21 -11.72
C THR A 645 -13.79 33.85 -12.10
N GLY A 646 -12.67 33.45 -11.48
CA GLY A 646 -12.02 32.16 -11.75
C GLY A 646 -12.87 30.95 -11.39
N PHE A 647 -13.58 30.98 -10.25
CA PHE A 647 -14.50 29.91 -9.86
C PHE A 647 -15.77 29.93 -10.70
N LEU A 648 -16.29 31.10 -11.09
CA LEU A 648 -17.46 31.17 -11.97
C LEU A 648 -17.16 30.58 -13.37
N CYS A 649 -15.96 30.81 -13.90
CA CYS A 649 -15.48 30.13 -15.11
C CYS A 649 -15.48 28.61 -14.95
N SER A 650 -15.02 28.08 -13.81
CA SER A 650 -14.97 26.64 -13.58
C SER A 650 -16.38 26.02 -13.48
N VAL A 651 -17.33 26.73 -12.87
CA VAL A 651 -18.75 26.34 -12.81
C VAL A 651 -19.36 26.23 -14.20
N ILE A 652 -19.20 27.26 -15.04
CA ILE A 652 -19.77 27.29 -16.39
C ILE A 652 -19.22 26.13 -17.24
N VAL A 653 -17.91 25.90 -17.18
CA VAL A 653 -17.26 24.80 -17.92
C VAL A 653 -17.70 23.43 -17.38
N TYR A 654 -17.77 23.27 -16.05
CA TYR A 654 -18.21 22.02 -15.42
C TYR A 654 -19.64 21.66 -15.82
N VAL A 655 -20.57 22.61 -15.64
CA VAL A 655 -21.99 22.46 -15.97
C VAL A 655 -22.15 22.15 -17.45
N HIS A 656 -21.47 22.90 -18.33
CA HIS A 656 -21.52 22.64 -19.77
C HIS A 656 -21.07 21.22 -20.10
N LYS A 657 -19.89 20.83 -19.62
CA LYS A 657 -19.29 19.52 -19.93
C LYS A 657 -20.16 18.35 -19.45
N LYS A 658 -20.78 18.48 -18.26
CA LYS A 658 -21.56 17.40 -17.64
C LYS A 658 -23.03 17.39 -18.08
N LEU A 659 -23.63 18.56 -18.30
CA LEU A 659 -25.08 18.74 -18.44
C LEU A 659 -25.51 19.33 -19.79
N MET A 660 -24.62 19.39 -20.80
CA MET A 660 -24.93 19.93 -22.14
C MET A 660 -26.28 19.45 -22.71
N GLN A 661 -26.60 18.16 -22.56
CA GLN A 661 -27.86 17.59 -23.04
C GLN A 661 -29.06 18.07 -22.21
N SER A 662 -28.92 18.14 -20.90
CA SER A 662 -29.95 18.58 -19.96
C SER A 662 -30.30 20.05 -20.14
N ILE A 663 -29.32 20.92 -20.37
CA ILE A 663 -29.53 22.35 -20.59
C ILE A 663 -30.49 22.60 -21.77
N LYS A 664 -30.38 21.81 -22.84
CA LYS A 664 -31.25 21.93 -24.02
C LYS A 664 -32.64 21.30 -23.88
N LYS A 665 -32.90 20.54 -22.81
CA LYS A 665 -34.20 19.86 -22.65
C LYS A 665 -35.32 20.81 -22.27
N THR A 666 -35.03 21.84 -21.48
CA THR A 666 -36.04 22.77 -20.95
C THR A 666 -35.57 24.20 -21.13
N SER A 667 -36.50 25.10 -21.50
CA SER A 667 -36.22 26.54 -21.60
C SER A 667 -35.63 27.08 -20.29
N ARG A 668 -36.13 26.62 -19.13
CA ARG A 668 -35.69 27.11 -17.81
C ARG A 668 -34.22 26.81 -17.51
N SER A 669 -33.76 25.61 -17.83
CA SER A 669 -32.35 25.23 -17.63
C SER A 669 -31.43 25.98 -18.59
N GLU A 670 -31.87 26.23 -19.82
CA GLU A 670 -31.18 27.08 -20.79
C GLU A 670 -31.14 28.55 -20.32
N ASP A 671 -32.25 29.07 -19.81
CA ASP A 671 -32.37 30.42 -19.26
C ASP A 671 -31.41 30.63 -18.08
N PHE A 672 -31.40 29.71 -17.11
CA PHE A 672 -30.48 29.76 -15.98
C PHE A 672 -29.01 29.70 -16.42
N TYR A 673 -28.66 28.82 -17.35
CA TYR A 673 -27.29 28.73 -17.88
C TYR A 673 -26.86 30.00 -18.62
N ARG A 674 -27.78 30.60 -19.39
CA ARG A 674 -27.54 31.87 -20.08
C ARG A 674 -27.31 33.00 -19.09
N GLU A 675 -28.11 33.11 -18.02
CA GLU A 675 -27.92 34.12 -16.97
C GLU A 675 -26.58 33.96 -16.25
N LEU A 676 -26.13 32.73 -15.96
CA LEU A 676 -24.78 32.50 -15.41
C LEU A 676 -23.68 33.01 -16.35
N CYS A 677 -23.81 32.75 -17.65
CA CYS A 677 -22.87 33.26 -18.64
C CYS A 677 -22.91 34.79 -18.73
N GLN A 678 -24.09 35.40 -18.59
CA GLN A 678 -24.28 36.84 -18.57
C GLN A 678 -23.61 37.49 -17.34
N ILE A 679 -23.70 36.88 -16.16
CA ILE A 679 -23.03 37.34 -14.94
C ILE A 679 -21.51 37.31 -15.12
N LEU A 680 -20.96 36.24 -15.71
CA LEU A 680 -19.52 36.13 -15.95
C LEU A 680 -19.00 37.29 -16.82
N VAL A 681 -19.72 37.64 -17.89
CA VAL A 681 -19.31 38.75 -18.75
C VAL A 681 -19.56 40.12 -18.14
N GLN A 682 -20.35 40.24 -17.08
CA GLN A 682 -20.50 41.48 -16.29
C GLN A 682 -19.34 41.66 -15.30
N GLN A 683 -18.73 40.58 -14.80
CA GLN A 683 -17.59 40.61 -13.89
C GLN A 683 -16.27 41.04 -14.55
N ASP A 684 -15.23 41.28 -13.74
CA ASP A 684 -13.90 41.60 -14.25
C ASP A 684 -13.16 40.35 -14.78
N VAL A 685 -13.32 40.11 -16.08
CA VAL A 685 -12.65 39.04 -16.84
C VAL A 685 -11.16 39.36 -17.11
N VAL A 686 -10.70 40.60 -16.85
CA VAL A 686 -9.29 40.99 -17.08
C VAL A 686 -8.37 40.29 -16.07
N SER A 687 -8.82 40.14 -14.82
CA SER A 687 -8.12 39.41 -13.77
C SER A 687 -7.69 37.98 -14.17
N VAL A 688 -8.50 37.29 -15.00
CA VAL A 688 -8.21 35.91 -15.46
C VAL A 688 -7.10 35.87 -16.51
N ARG A 689 -6.80 36.99 -17.19
CA ARG A 689 -5.75 37.07 -18.23
C ARG A 689 -4.34 37.18 -17.68
N HIS A 690 -4.18 37.84 -16.54
CA HIS A 690 -2.87 38.12 -15.95
C HIS A 690 -2.27 36.95 -15.15
N VAL A 691 -3.06 35.90 -14.87
CA VAL A 691 -2.65 34.73 -14.04
C VAL A 691 -1.98 33.62 -14.90
N SER A 692 -1.53 33.94 -16.11
CA SER A 692 -1.22 32.96 -17.17
C SER A 692 0.20 32.36 -17.11
N GLU A 693 0.33 31.28 -16.33
CA GLU A 693 1.02 30.04 -16.77
C GLU A 693 0.17 28.78 -16.47
N LYS A 694 -0.89 28.88 -15.63
CA LYS A 694 -1.73 27.73 -15.20
C LYS A 694 -3.20 27.77 -15.63
N ASN A 695 -3.74 28.93 -16.02
CA ASN A 695 -5.19 29.12 -16.25
C ASN A 695 -5.60 29.23 -17.74
N GLU A 696 -4.67 29.17 -18.70
CA GLU A 696 -4.96 29.15 -20.15
C GLU A 696 -6.06 28.17 -20.61
N PRO A 697 -6.17 26.92 -20.09
CA PRO A 697 -7.21 26.02 -20.56
C PRO A 697 -8.63 26.50 -20.24
N ILE A 698 -8.83 27.26 -19.15
CA ILE A 698 -10.17 27.62 -18.69
C ILE A 698 -10.83 28.65 -19.61
N VAL A 699 -10.07 29.65 -20.09
CA VAL A 699 -10.59 30.72 -20.95
C VAL A 699 -10.97 30.16 -22.32
N ILE A 700 -10.16 29.24 -22.84
CA ILE A 700 -10.45 28.49 -24.07
C ILE A 700 -11.76 27.73 -23.96
N ASP A 701 -11.99 27.04 -22.84
CA ASP A 701 -13.21 26.27 -22.64
C ASP A 701 -14.44 27.14 -22.40
N VAL A 702 -14.29 28.29 -21.72
CA VAL A 702 -15.37 29.30 -21.60
C VAL A 702 -15.80 29.83 -22.96
N LEU A 703 -14.87 30.19 -23.85
CA LEU A 703 -15.22 30.67 -25.18
C LEU A 703 -15.97 29.61 -25.99
N LYS A 704 -15.55 28.33 -25.91
CA LYS A 704 -16.29 27.22 -26.55
C LYS A 704 -17.71 27.11 -25.99
N CYS A 705 -17.89 27.28 -24.68
CA CYS A 705 -19.21 27.29 -24.05
C CYS A 705 -20.10 28.41 -24.60
N PHE A 706 -19.56 29.63 -24.73
CA PHE A 706 -20.30 30.76 -25.27
C PHE A 706 -20.66 30.59 -26.75
N LEU A 707 -19.72 30.10 -27.57
CA LEU A 707 -19.97 29.76 -28.98
C LEU A 707 -21.06 28.70 -29.13
N TRP A 708 -21.12 27.72 -28.22
CA TRP A 708 -22.19 26.72 -28.20
C TRP A 708 -23.55 27.30 -27.80
N LEU A 709 -23.58 28.22 -26.81
CA LEU A 709 -24.79 28.93 -26.40
C LEU A 709 -25.31 29.84 -27.53
N ASN A 710 -24.40 30.31 -28.39
CA ASN A 710 -24.69 31.14 -29.57
C ASN A 710 -25.49 32.41 -29.24
N ASN A 711 -25.22 33.01 -28.07
CA ASN A 711 -25.79 34.28 -27.66
C ASN A 711 -24.85 35.43 -28.07
N HIS A 712 -25.33 36.31 -28.94
CA HIS A 712 -24.54 37.38 -29.54
C HIS A 712 -23.95 38.35 -28.50
N ASP A 713 -24.76 38.76 -27.51
CA ASP A 713 -24.38 39.81 -26.56
C ASP A 713 -23.30 39.31 -25.59
N ILE A 714 -23.43 38.07 -25.12
CA ILE A 714 -22.45 37.44 -24.24
C ILE A 714 -21.10 37.26 -24.95
N ILE A 715 -21.12 36.75 -26.18
CA ILE A 715 -19.88 36.50 -26.94
C ILE A 715 -19.19 37.83 -27.25
N GLN A 716 -19.92 38.85 -27.69
CA GLN A 716 -19.35 40.16 -28.01
C GLN A 716 -18.72 40.85 -26.79
N GLU A 717 -19.40 40.85 -25.64
CA GLU A 717 -18.86 41.49 -24.44
C GLU A 717 -17.60 40.75 -23.94
N PHE A 718 -17.59 39.42 -24.00
CA PHE A 718 -16.42 38.62 -23.67
C PHE A 718 -15.24 38.91 -24.61
N VAL A 719 -15.49 38.92 -25.92
CA VAL A 719 -14.46 39.18 -26.95
C VAL A 719 -13.89 40.58 -26.80
N LYS A 720 -14.76 41.60 -26.69
CA LYS A 720 -14.38 42.99 -26.44
C LYS A 720 -13.46 43.12 -25.25
N LYS A 721 -13.80 42.43 -24.15
CA LYS A 721 -12.94 42.34 -22.98
C LYS A 721 -11.61 41.74 -23.43
N VAL A 722 -11.55 40.49 -23.90
CA VAL A 722 -10.31 39.74 -24.20
C VAL A 722 -9.36 40.46 -25.18
N THR A 723 -9.90 41.25 -26.11
CA THR A 723 -9.14 42.03 -27.10
C THR A 723 -8.61 43.37 -26.60
N MET A 724 -8.86 43.76 -25.34
CA MET A 724 -8.32 45.02 -24.79
C MET A 724 -6.78 45.04 -24.82
N PRO A 725 -6.15 46.18 -25.18
CA PRO A 725 -4.69 46.30 -25.21
C PRO A 725 -4.06 46.04 -23.84
N THR A 726 -2.94 45.32 -23.82
CA THR A 726 -2.11 45.05 -22.63
C THR A 726 -0.78 45.81 -22.70
N GLU A 727 -0.15 46.08 -21.56
CA GLU A 727 1.21 46.70 -21.52
C GLU A 727 2.30 45.78 -22.11
N GLY A 728 2.02 44.47 -22.23
CA GLY A 728 2.86 43.45 -22.86
C GLY A 728 2.11 42.58 -23.89
N ASN A 729 2.63 41.38 -24.19
CA ASN A 729 1.98 40.43 -25.12
C ASN A 729 0.66 39.91 -24.55
N ASN A 730 -0.42 39.93 -25.35
CA ASN A 730 -1.69 39.33 -24.93
C ASN A 730 -1.66 37.81 -25.09
N ASP A 731 -1.06 37.11 -24.12
CA ASP A 731 -0.91 35.65 -24.12
C ASP A 731 -2.26 34.92 -24.17
N CYS A 732 -3.29 35.51 -23.56
CA CYS A 732 -4.66 34.97 -23.57
C CYS A 732 -5.26 34.97 -24.99
N LEU A 733 -5.15 36.08 -25.72
CA LEU A 733 -5.61 36.18 -27.10
C LEU A 733 -4.83 35.23 -28.02
N GLN A 734 -3.52 35.12 -27.81
CA GLN A 734 -2.66 34.18 -28.54
C GLN A 734 -3.11 32.72 -28.31
N ALA A 735 -3.35 32.33 -27.06
CA ALA A 735 -3.79 30.98 -26.71
C ALA A 735 -5.17 30.62 -27.31
N LEU A 736 -6.11 31.58 -27.34
CA LEU A 736 -7.43 31.39 -27.96
C LEU A 736 -7.33 31.15 -29.47
N LEU A 737 -6.50 31.93 -30.16
CA LEU A 737 -6.28 31.82 -31.61
C LEU A 737 -5.51 30.54 -31.99
N ALA A 738 -4.58 30.10 -31.13
CA ALA A 738 -3.86 28.84 -31.32
C ALA A 738 -4.74 27.59 -31.10
N SER A 739 -5.88 27.72 -30.40
CA SER A 739 -6.76 26.60 -30.08
C SER A 739 -7.54 26.09 -31.29
N ALA A 740 -7.17 24.91 -31.78
CA ALA A 740 -7.91 24.21 -32.85
C ALA A 740 -9.39 23.97 -32.49
N GLY A 741 -9.71 23.78 -31.20
CA GLY A 741 -11.07 23.59 -30.72
C GLY A 741 -11.93 24.85 -30.84
N VAL A 742 -11.37 26.02 -30.51
CA VAL A 742 -12.04 27.32 -30.70
C VAL A 742 -12.26 27.57 -32.18
N ARG A 743 -11.22 27.38 -33.02
CA ARG A 743 -11.34 27.54 -34.47
C ARG A 743 -12.47 26.69 -35.06
N LYS A 744 -12.54 25.40 -34.70
CA LYS A 744 -13.60 24.50 -35.15
C LYS A 744 -14.99 24.96 -34.69
N ALA A 745 -15.13 25.35 -33.43
CA ALA A 745 -16.39 25.84 -32.88
C ALA A 745 -16.86 27.12 -33.57
N SER A 746 -15.95 28.08 -33.76
CA SER A 746 -16.22 29.36 -34.45
C SER A 746 -16.64 29.17 -35.91
N LEU A 747 -16.01 28.26 -36.65
CA LEU A 747 -16.35 27.99 -38.06
C LEU A 747 -17.72 27.31 -38.24
N SER A 748 -18.33 26.83 -37.15
CA SER A 748 -19.62 26.10 -37.20
C SER A 748 -20.84 27.02 -37.34
N THR A 749 -20.70 28.33 -37.09
CA THR A 749 -21.79 29.31 -37.23
C THR A 749 -21.28 30.57 -37.94
N GLU A 750 -22.14 31.25 -38.70
CA GLU A 750 -21.77 32.52 -39.37
C GLU A 750 -21.37 33.60 -38.35
N HIS A 751 -22.04 33.63 -37.21
CA HIS A 751 -21.69 34.54 -36.13
C HIS A 751 -20.33 34.19 -35.50
N GLY A 752 -20.04 32.90 -35.29
CA GLY A 752 -18.74 32.44 -34.80
C GLY A 752 -17.58 32.81 -35.73
N LYS A 753 -17.81 32.80 -37.06
CA LYS A 753 -16.84 33.27 -38.06
C LYS A 753 -16.52 34.76 -37.89
N GLN A 754 -17.55 35.60 -37.71
CA GLN A 754 -17.38 37.03 -37.45
C GLN A 754 -16.57 37.29 -36.17
N ILE A 755 -16.85 36.54 -35.10
CA ILE A 755 -16.11 36.65 -33.83
C ILE A 755 -14.64 36.23 -34.00
N LEU A 756 -14.39 35.12 -34.71
CA LEU A 756 -13.02 34.69 -34.99
C LEU A 756 -12.26 35.73 -35.82
N GLN A 757 -12.94 36.38 -36.77
CA GLN A 757 -12.37 37.48 -37.54
C GLN A 757 -12.01 38.68 -36.66
N ILE A 758 -12.85 39.06 -35.69
CA ILE A 758 -12.56 40.14 -34.73
C ILE A 758 -11.32 39.81 -33.87
N LEU A 759 -11.21 38.57 -33.38
CA LEU A 759 -10.05 38.13 -32.60
C LEU A 759 -8.76 38.17 -33.43
N ILE A 760 -8.82 37.68 -34.68
CA ILE A 760 -7.69 37.73 -35.62
C ILE A 760 -7.29 39.18 -35.92
N ASP A 761 -8.25 40.05 -36.22
CA ASP A 761 -7.99 41.44 -36.60
C ASP A 761 -7.38 42.22 -35.43
N SER A 762 -7.85 41.98 -34.19
CA SER A 762 -7.27 42.55 -32.98
C SER A 762 -5.83 42.08 -32.75
N ARG A 763 -5.54 40.78 -32.90
CA ARG A 763 -4.19 40.24 -32.74
C ARG A 763 -3.24 40.73 -33.84
N LEU A 764 -3.72 40.81 -35.08
CA LEU A 764 -2.94 41.37 -36.19
C LEU A 764 -2.62 42.86 -35.95
N GLN A 765 -3.55 43.63 -35.40
CA GLN A 765 -3.31 45.02 -35.03
C GLN A 765 -2.21 45.12 -33.95
N GLU A 766 -2.27 44.30 -32.89
CA GLU A 766 -1.24 44.23 -31.85
C GLU A 766 0.14 43.87 -32.44
N LEU A 767 0.20 42.81 -33.25
CA LEU A 767 1.45 42.33 -33.85
C LEU A 767 2.01 43.30 -34.91
N SER A 768 1.15 44.10 -35.57
CA SER A 768 1.60 45.08 -36.58
C SER A 768 2.39 46.26 -36.00
N LEU A 769 2.29 46.50 -34.69
CA LEU A 769 3.04 47.53 -33.98
C LEU A 769 4.48 47.09 -33.64
N LEU A 770 4.80 45.80 -33.80
CA LEU A 770 6.11 45.25 -33.49
C LEU A 770 7.17 45.77 -34.46
N GLN A 771 8.18 46.42 -33.90
CA GLN A 771 9.37 46.83 -34.64
C GLN A 771 10.39 45.70 -34.70
N PRO A 772 11.18 45.58 -35.78
CA PRO A 772 12.29 44.65 -35.82
C PRO A 772 13.30 44.99 -34.72
N PRO A 773 13.84 44.00 -33.99
CA PRO A 773 14.83 44.26 -32.97
C PRO A 773 16.07 44.90 -33.59
N VAL A 774 16.51 46.02 -33.01
CA VAL A 774 17.73 46.72 -33.41
C VAL A 774 18.87 46.27 -32.50
N PHE A 775 19.97 45.84 -33.10
CA PHE A 775 21.13 45.42 -32.32
C PHE A 775 21.75 46.62 -31.60
N SER A 776 21.89 46.50 -30.27
CA SER A 776 22.63 47.43 -29.43
C SER A 776 23.51 46.67 -28.45
N TRP A 777 24.67 47.24 -28.13
CA TRP A 777 25.52 46.78 -27.03
C TRP A 777 25.06 47.33 -25.67
N GLU A 778 24.20 48.35 -25.67
CA GLU A 778 23.57 48.88 -24.47
C GLU A 778 22.35 48.01 -24.14
N GLN A 779 22.45 47.21 -23.07
CA GLN A 779 21.36 46.34 -22.62
C GLN A 779 20.50 47.12 -21.60
N LEU A 780 19.79 48.14 -22.09
CA LEU A 780 19.08 49.13 -21.26
C LEU A 780 18.06 48.53 -20.29
N GLU A 781 17.45 47.42 -20.67
CA GLU A 781 16.44 46.70 -19.87
C GLU A 781 17.04 45.65 -18.92
N ALA A 782 18.38 45.54 -18.82
CA ALA A 782 19.01 44.55 -17.95
C ALA A 782 18.56 44.71 -16.49
N GLU A 783 18.11 43.62 -15.86
CA GLU A 783 17.69 43.58 -14.46
C GLU A 783 18.65 42.73 -13.62
N MET A 784 19.38 43.36 -12.69
CA MET A 784 20.42 42.74 -11.87
C MET A 784 20.39 43.26 -10.42
N PRO A 785 19.30 43.01 -9.67
CA PRO A 785 19.04 43.63 -8.37
C PRO A 785 20.12 43.34 -7.32
N ASN A 786 20.86 42.24 -7.46
CA ASN A 786 21.89 41.81 -6.50
C ASN A 786 23.30 42.35 -6.82
N CYS A 787 23.52 43.04 -7.95
CA CYS A 787 24.84 43.53 -8.38
C CYS A 787 24.72 44.82 -9.23
N PRO A 788 24.48 45.99 -8.59
CA PRO A 788 24.22 47.25 -9.30
C PRO A 788 25.40 47.75 -10.14
N GLU A 789 26.64 47.45 -9.74
CA GLU A 789 27.84 47.78 -10.54
C GLU A 789 27.83 47.08 -11.91
N VAL A 790 27.37 45.83 -11.93
CA VAL A 790 27.25 45.05 -13.16
C VAL A 790 26.04 45.51 -13.98
N GLU A 791 24.91 45.81 -13.33
CA GLU A 791 23.72 46.38 -13.99
C GLU A 791 24.06 47.69 -14.74
N PHE A 792 24.78 48.60 -14.07
CA PHE A 792 25.23 49.85 -14.68
C PHE A 792 26.14 49.61 -15.89
N PHE A 793 27.07 48.66 -15.77
CA PHE A 793 27.89 48.24 -16.90
C PHE A 793 27.05 47.65 -18.04
N LEU A 794 26.05 46.81 -17.75
CA LEU A 794 25.20 46.20 -18.79
C LEU A 794 24.46 47.26 -19.61
N ARG A 795 23.99 48.32 -18.96
CA ARG A 795 23.30 49.45 -19.59
C ARG A 795 24.23 50.45 -20.28
N SER A 796 25.54 50.39 -20.05
CA SER A 796 26.51 51.30 -20.67
C SER A 796 26.91 50.88 -22.09
N SER A 797 27.70 51.71 -22.78
CA SER A 797 28.30 51.40 -24.08
C SER A 797 29.56 50.53 -23.99
N GLU A 798 30.04 50.23 -22.78
CA GLU A 798 31.25 49.43 -22.58
C GLU A 798 31.02 47.95 -22.91
N LEU A 799 31.94 47.33 -23.65
CA LEU A 799 31.81 45.93 -24.10
C LEU A 799 32.30 44.92 -23.07
N LYS A 800 33.22 45.34 -22.20
CA LYS A 800 33.82 44.50 -21.17
C LYS A 800 34.15 45.34 -19.95
N THR A 801 34.03 44.74 -18.77
CA THR A 801 34.51 45.32 -17.52
C THR A 801 35.16 44.25 -16.66
N THR A 802 36.01 44.65 -15.73
CA THR A 802 36.55 43.75 -14.70
C THR A 802 35.89 44.08 -13.39
N PHE A 803 35.25 43.09 -12.77
CA PHE A 803 34.59 43.27 -11.48
C PHE A 803 35.61 43.74 -10.44
N SER A 804 35.27 44.81 -9.73
CA SER A 804 36.18 45.60 -8.89
C SER A 804 36.74 44.79 -7.71
N GLN A 805 36.01 43.78 -7.24
CA GLN A 805 36.39 42.93 -6.12
C GLN A 805 37.40 41.84 -6.52
N LYS A 806 38.51 41.76 -5.78
CA LYS A 806 39.53 40.70 -5.94
C LYS A 806 39.17 39.50 -5.06
N PHE A 807 39.19 38.31 -5.66
CA PHE A 807 39.00 37.04 -4.96
C PHE A 807 40.34 36.45 -4.53
N LEU A 808 40.37 35.73 -3.41
CA LEU A 808 41.60 35.14 -2.87
C LEU A 808 42.21 34.11 -3.83
N ASP A 809 41.37 33.34 -4.51
CA ASP A 809 41.76 32.36 -5.52
C ASP A 809 40.72 32.24 -6.65
N VAL A 810 41.06 31.44 -7.67
CA VAL A 810 40.21 31.18 -8.83
C VAL A 810 38.91 30.47 -8.43
N SER A 811 38.94 29.60 -7.41
CA SER A 811 37.76 28.83 -6.99
C SER A 811 36.68 29.72 -6.39
N GLN A 812 37.06 30.68 -5.53
CA GLN A 812 36.13 31.67 -4.99
C GLN A 812 35.51 32.56 -6.08
N ALA A 813 36.31 33.01 -7.04
CA ALA A 813 35.81 33.79 -8.18
C ALA A 813 34.78 33.00 -9.01
N ARG A 814 35.00 31.69 -9.19
CA ARG A 814 34.04 30.81 -9.89
C ARG A 814 32.75 30.59 -9.11
N ILE A 815 32.83 30.38 -7.79
CA ILE A 815 31.66 30.21 -6.92
C ILE A 815 30.79 31.47 -6.96
N TRP A 816 31.40 32.65 -6.84
CA TRP A 816 30.69 33.92 -6.96
C TRP A 816 30.03 34.07 -8.34
N ALA A 817 30.77 33.82 -9.42
CA ALA A 817 30.21 33.94 -10.78
C ALA A 817 29.01 33.00 -10.97
N VAL A 818 29.06 31.78 -10.44
CA VAL A 818 27.94 30.83 -10.49
C VAL A 818 26.77 31.26 -9.61
N ALA A 819 27.03 31.81 -8.42
CA ALA A 819 25.99 32.29 -7.52
C ALA A 819 25.28 33.55 -8.06
N THR A 820 26.01 34.43 -8.72
CA THR A 820 25.48 35.71 -9.24
C THR A 820 24.79 35.55 -10.59
N PHE A 821 25.31 34.68 -11.46
CA PHE A 821 24.85 34.57 -12.85
C PHE A 821 24.23 33.21 -13.20
N GLY A 822 24.34 32.19 -12.34
CA GLY A 822 23.88 30.82 -12.60
C GLY A 822 25.01 29.87 -13.05
N SER A 823 24.70 28.57 -13.17
CA SER A 823 25.70 27.54 -13.45
C SER A 823 26.20 27.57 -14.91
N GLY A 824 27.49 27.90 -15.09
CA GLY A 824 28.20 27.81 -16.37
C GLY A 824 29.07 29.03 -16.63
N LEU A 825 30.40 28.88 -16.59
CA LEU A 825 31.37 29.98 -16.84
C LEU A 825 31.51 30.38 -18.32
N GLU A 826 30.55 29.97 -19.13
CA GLU A 826 30.01 30.67 -20.27
C GLU A 826 28.51 30.43 -20.10
N LEU A 827 27.68 31.46 -19.89
CA LEU A 827 26.23 31.27 -19.80
C LEU A 827 25.71 30.90 -21.19
N LEU A 828 25.88 29.63 -21.56
CA LEU A 828 25.44 29.07 -22.83
C LEU A 828 23.97 28.64 -22.71
N HIS A 829 23.11 29.48 -22.13
CA HIS A 829 21.68 29.22 -22.23
C HIS A 829 21.26 29.23 -23.70
N SER A 830 20.41 28.28 -24.09
CA SER A 830 19.80 28.27 -25.43
C SER A 830 19.23 29.65 -25.70
N PRO A 831 19.34 30.19 -26.93
CA PRO A 831 18.68 31.45 -27.30
C PRO A 831 17.14 31.38 -27.22
N ASP A 832 16.57 30.31 -26.66
CA ASP A 832 15.15 30.12 -26.36
C ASP A 832 14.91 29.97 -24.83
N SER A 833 15.91 30.28 -24.00
CA SER A 833 15.84 30.14 -22.54
C SER A 833 14.99 31.22 -21.88
N GLN A 834 14.17 30.82 -20.90
CA GLN A 834 13.36 31.72 -20.06
C GLN A 834 14.22 32.67 -19.21
N PHE A 835 15.52 32.39 -19.09
CA PHE A 835 16.50 33.30 -18.52
C PHE A 835 16.48 34.69 -19.20
N PHE A 836 16.44 34.73 -20.54
CA PHE A 836 16.47 35.98 -21.30
C PHE A 836 15.17 36.78 -21.17
N ALA A 837 14.03 36.08 -21.04
CA ALA A 837 12.74 36.70 -20.77
C ALA A 837 12.73 37.44 -19.42
N ASN A 838 13.33 36.82 -18.39
CA ASN A 838 13.26 37.34 -17.03
C ASN A 838 14.32 38.40 -16.71
N HIS A 839 15.52 38.32 -17.30
CA HIS A 839 16.66 39.16 -16.87
C HIS A 839 17.08 40.21 -17.91
N ARG A 840 16.67 40.05 -19.17
CA ARG A 840 16.91 40.99 -20.27
C ARG A 840 18.39 41.37 -20.50
N TYR A 841 19.33 40.46 -20.23
CA TYR A 841 20.76 40.65 -20.49
C TYR A 841 21.47 39.41 -21.03
N SER A 842 22.64 39.59 -21.66
CA SER A 842 23.52 38.49 -22.09
C SER A 842 25.01 38.82 -21.99
N ILE A 843 25.75 37.95 -21.29
CA ILE A 843 27.17 38.13 -20.96
C ILE A 843 27.93 36.81 -20.92
N THR A 844 29.25 36.92 -20.96
CA THR A 844 30.23 35.85 -20.74
C THR A 844 31.17 36.28 -19.62
N VAL A 845 31.46 35.40 -18.66
CA VAL A 845 32.31 35.72 -17.51
C VAL A 845 33.62 34.93 -17.59
N HIS A 846 34.75 35.62 -17.68
CA HIS A 846 36.08 35.02 -17.71
C HIS A 846 36.81 35.27 -16.38
N VAL A 847 37.12 34.19 -15.66
CA VAL A 847 37.93 34.28 -14.43
C VAL A 847 39.41 34.32 -14.78
N LYS A 848 40.08 35.44 -14.46
CA LYS A 848 41.52 35.65 -14.71
C LYS A 848 42.29 35.64 -13.40
N LYS A 849 43.41 34.90 -13.37
CA LYS A 849 44.37 34.93 -12.25
C LYS A 849 45.30 36.12 -12.42
N ILE A 850 45.51 36.90 -11.36
CA ILE A 850 46.39 38.08 -11.34
C ILE A 850 47.63 37.83 -10.47
N ALA A 851 48.67 38.64 -10.66
CA ALA A 851 49.90 38.56 -9.89
C ALA A 851 49.61 38.70 -8.38
N GLY A 852 50.15 37.79 -7.57
CA GLY A 852 49.87 37.69 -6.13
C GLY A 852 48.91 36.56 -5.71
N GLY A 853 48.44 35.72 -6.63
CA GLY A 853 47.63 34.53 -6.33
C GLY A 853 46.12 34.74 -6.39
N SER A 854 45.67 36.00 -6.29
CA SER A 854 44.27 36.41 -6.41
C SER A 854 43.68 36.22 -7.81
N ALA A 855 42.35 36.23 -7.91
CA ALA A 855 41.60 36.16 -9.15
C ALA A 855 40.59 37.31 -9.29
N VAL A 856 40.24 37.64 -10.53
CA VAL A 856 39.22 38.65 -10.89
C VAL A 856 38.28 38.08 -11.95
N CYS A 857 37.06 38.59 -12.00
CA CYS A 857 36.07 38.22 -13.02
C CYS A 857 36.00 39.32 -14.08
N GLU A 858 36.37 39.01 -15.32
CA GLU A 858 36.13 39.86 -16.48
C GLU A 858 34.77 39.51 -17.08
N ILE A 859 33.87 40.48 -17.19
CA ILE A 859 32.51 40.32 -17.70
C ILE A 859 32.48 40.95 -19.10
N VAL A 860 32.04 40.19 -20.09
CA VAL A 860 32.00 40.59 -21.51
C VAL A 860 30.59 40.44 -22.05
N LYS A 861 30.04 41.48 -22.66
CA LYS A 861 28.71 41.41 -23.32
C LYS A 861 28.78 40.52 -24.56
N ASN A 862 27.70 39.77 -24.81
CA ASN A 862 27.55 38.99 -26.05
C ASN A 862 26.23 39.29 -26.75
N ARG A 863 25.99 38.64 -27.90
CA ARG A 863 24.85 38.93 -28.79
C ARG A 863 23.63 38.03 -28.56
N ARG A 864 23.64 37.16 -27.56
CA ARG A 864 22.59 36.13 -27.38
C ARG A 864 21.23 36.71 -27.04
N MET A 865 21.19 37.83 -26.32
CA MET A 865 19.94 38.55 -26.05
C MET A 865 19.30 39.04 -27.35
N TYR A 866 20.10 39.63 -28.23
CA TYR A 866 19.64 40.04 -29.55
C TYR A 866 19.19 38.86 -30.41
N GLU A 867 19.93 37.74 -30.39
CA GLU A 867 19.53 36.51 -31.09
C GLU A 867 18.19 35.96 -30.58
N TYR A 868 17.95 36.00 -29.26
CA TYR A 868 16.66 35.68 -28.63
C TYR A 868 15.56 36.62 -29.15
N ASP A 869 15.76 37.94 -29.09
CA ASP A 869 14.77 38.92 -29.55
C ASP A 869 14.46 38.78 -31.06
N VAL A 870 15.48 38.50 -31.90
CA VAL A 870 15.31 38.20 -33.33
C VAL A 870 14.46 36.95 -33.54
N ARG A 871 14.67 35.89 -32.77
CA ARG A 871 13.85 34.67 -32.86
C ARG A 871 12.42 34.90 -32.39
N GLN A 872 12.21 35.63 -31.29
CA GLN A 872 10.87 35.99 -30.83
C GLN A 872 10.15 36.82 -31.89
N PHE A 873 10.84 37.79 -32.51
CA PHE A 873 10.30 38.55 -33.63
C PHE A 873 9.96 37.66 -34.83
N GLN A 874 10.85 36.72 -35.21
CA GLN A 874 10.59 35.76 -36.30
C GLN A 874 9.39 34.86 -36.00
N SER A 875 9.22 34.39 -34.76
CA SER A 875 8.06 33.61 -34.32
C SER A 875 6.78 34.41 -34.47
N LYS A 876 6.77 35.68 -34.04
CA LYS A 876 5.62 36.58 -34.21
C LYS A 876 5.34 36.89 -35.69
N GLN A 877 6.36 36.99 -36.54
CA GLN A 877 6.17 37.11 -37.99
C GLN A 877 5.56 35.85 -38.62
N GLN A 878 5.90 34.66 -38.12
CA GLN A 878 5.24 33.42 -38.51
C GLN A 878 3.77 33.40 -38.07
N GLU A 879 3.49 33.82 -36.83
CA GLU A 879 2.11 33.97 -36.31
C GLU A 879 1.28 34.91 -37.21
N ILE A 880 1.83 36.07 -37.63
CA ILE A 880 1.15 36.99 -38.57
C ILE A 880 0.80 36.27 -39.88
N ALA A 881 1.74 35.52 -40.46
CA ALA A 881 1.52 34.81 -41.72
C ALA A 881 0.42 33.75 -41.58
N GLU A 882 0.38 33.04 -40.46
CA GLU A 882 -0.67 32.07 -40.14
C GLU A 882 -2.03 32.74 -39.94
N LEU A 883 -2.09 33.84 -39.16
CA LEU A 883 -3.33 34.58 -38.92
C LEU A 883 -3.91 35.19 -40.20
N ILE A 884 -3.07 35.72 -41.10
CA ILE A 884 -3.51 36.22 -42.42
C ILE A 884 -4.11 35.07 -43.24
N LYS A 885 -3.47 33.90 -43.24
CA LYS A 885 -4.00 32.71 -43.92
C LYS A 885 -5.36 32.29 -43.32
N CYS A 886 -5.47 32.24 -42.00
CA CYS A 886 -6.72 31.96 -41.29
C CYS A 886 -7.81 32.97 -41.66
N ARG A 887 -7.47 34.26 -41.73
CA ARG A 887 -8.39 35.33 -42.13
C ARG A 887 -8.94 35.09 -43.54
N THR A 888 -8.08 34.71 -44.48
CA THR A 888 -8.50 34.41 -45.86
C THR A 888 -9.40 33.18 -45.95
N GLU A 889 -9.13 32.13 -45.18
CA GLU A 889 -9.96 30.91 -45.13
C GLU A 889 -11.37 31.17 -44.54
N ILE A 890 -11.51 32.16 -43.66
CA ILE A 890 -12.81 32.58 -43.11
C ILE A 890 -13.61 33.40 -44.15
N SER A 891 -12.91 34.16 -44.99
CA SER A 891 -13.50 35.10 -45.97
C SER A 891 -13.86 34.48 -47.33
N ASP A 892 -13.63 33.18 -47.58
CA ASP A 892 -13.86 32.57 -48.90
C ASP A 892 -15.34 32.59 -49.34
N GLU A 893 -15.74 33.65 -50.05
CA GLU A 893 -16.00 33.49 -51.49
C GLU A 893 -14.66 33.53 -52.26
N PRO A 894 -14.44 32.67 -53.27
CA PRO A 894 -13.11 32.44 -53.82
C PRO A 894 -12.73 33.48 -54.90
N SER A 895 -11.68 34.26 -54.68
CA SER A 895 -10.76 34.83 -55.69
C SER A 895 -9.81 35.82 -54.99
N ALA A 896 -8.58 36.11 -55.38
CA ALA A 896 -7.68 35.69 -56.43
C ALA A 896 -6.25 35.92 -55.89
N ARG A 897 -5.30 35.22 -56.51
CA ARG A 897 -3.84 35.37 -56.34
C ARG A 897 -3.39 36.81 -56.00
N LEU A 898 -2.61 36.95 -54.94
CA LEU A 898 -1.51 37.92 -54.94
C LEU A 898 -0.24 37.29 -54.36
N HIS A 899 0.64 36.92 -55.29
CA HIS A 899 2.07 36.80 -55.03
C HIS A 899 2.63 38.19 -54.67
N LYS A 900 3.36 38.26 -53.55
CA LYS A 900 4.69 38.86 -53.50
C LYS A 900 5.39 38.44 -52.21
N ARG A 901 6.24 37.41 -52.33
CA ARG A 901 7.38 37.22 -51.41
C ARG A 901 8.19 38.51 -51.44
N VAL A 902 8.14 39.29 -50.37
CA VAL A 902 9.16 40.30 -50.13
C VAL A 902 10.42 39.55 -49.72
N LYS A 903 11.36 39.42 -50.65
CA LYS A 903 12.74 39.07 -50.34
C LYS A 903 13.31 40.25 -49.54
N PHE A 904 13.70 40.02 -48.30
CA PHE A 904 14.66 40.89 -47.62
C PHE A 904 16.05 40.26 -47.73
N THR A 905 16.93 41.01 -48.38
CA THR A 905 18.38 40.85 -48.37
C THR A 905 18.89 41.15 -46.97
N PHE A 906 19.59 40.20 -46.34
CA PHE A 906 20.40 40.47 -45.16
C PHE A 906 21.61 41.31 -45.58
N SER A 907 21.76 42.49 -44.98
CA SER A 907 23.02 43.25 -44.92
C SER A 907 23.46 43.32 -43.47
#